data_AF-A0A3N6GI25-F1
#
_entry.id   AF-A0A3N6GI25-F1
#
_cell.length_a   1.000
_cell.length_b   1.000
_cell.length_c   1.000
_cell.angle_alpha   90.00
_cell.angle_beta   90.00
_cell.angle_gamma   90.00
#
_symmetry.space_group_name_H-M   'P 1'
#
loop_
_entity.id
_entity.type
_entity.pdbx_description
1 polymer ?
#
loop_
_entity_poly.entity_id
_entity_poly.type
_entity_poly.pdbx_seq_one_letter_code
_entity_poly.pdbx_strand_id
1 'polypeptide(L)'
;MDALPALPVSRRRLLAYGVAATGAVALPFVAVPAAGATTAPPFTELEERALALRPPAFLLESAVPRQITASPGTRLGISGVRSVCGTHALRWDHGPRSVITVDAEPAWAADPYEPRPLADQAWQGTVDTFSVWIYNEAPADPDDVVRFEFGRGSRTDCWFEFRLDFTGWRTAWVRYAYDMHGRPHPAMDTVRIIAPRRPGTLWIDQLLLNVALRPDAPTRDAQVPEICVEGDDWDQQHWQALYLFDRILTRTTIPAPAPSTAEADALGVLKTRYHTDYLAAAPKVDDAYVATLTGQADAVLTGRPVFSYQSQIYPPEISADLKSFVGAVTLRTVTDLMQKIAQAHDAGGTAHRPALGSLYVRLVERLREQGWTYGSCLGTIHHVGYDIRGYYDSVYLMRQVLAAAGLFEAVRTDLTWLTGFGRIFRGFDHRNAHGSTSDIINTTVRGKLAVALLQDGEARQIAYLKALRDWLSTYLLPTTGIQDGVKTDGTTFHHVGFFPDYARDGFVGLAPLVYVMSGGPFRISTEAHESLKQAVLTLRVVANTHHWPVSLSGRNPGGTTGLVISPFQWLTVAGTPDASRDLDPELGAAFLRLLPAAPTTAQKKIAARLAAGGVSAESAPSGAWAYNYAALAVQRRDAWQVTVRGHNRYLWSTEIYDGSNWYGRYNTYGQIQVLHRGTPVTNLDSGYSHDGYDWNRRPGTTTLHKPWARLKGDLTGTIRRSCSPTRGSPARTPSRGATACSRCGCASTPSTRAATVPAHPSSSSTTSSSPSGPASRTATGSTRRRPRSSRPGLPPPPRRPSSTGSRSRPSPTRSPTRSSPPPGGCSTTRGSATTSRPVSVSR
;
A
#
# COMPACT_ATOMS: atom_id res chain seq x y z
N MET A 1 -17.92 22.20 40.08
CA MET A 1 -17.67 21.86 41.49
C MET A 1 -17.61 20.35 41.56
N ASP A 2 -16.55 19.88 42.21
CA ASP A 2 -16.06 18.51 42.42
C ASP A 2 -15.73 17.65 41.19
N ALA A 3 -14.44 17.66 40.87
CA ALA A 3 -13.78 16.81 39.88
C ALA A 3 -13.59 15.40 40.45
N LEU A 4 -14.14 14.39 39.78
CA LEU A 4 -13.80 13.00 40.01
C LEU A 4 -12.49 12.65 39.27
N PRO A 5 -11.55 11.94 39.89
CA PRO A 5 -10.30 11.57 39.25
C PRO A 5 -10.53 10.50 38.18
N ALA A 6 -9.93 10.69 37.00
CA ALA A 6 -9.82 9.66 35.97
C ALA A 6 -8.98 8.49 36.53
N LEU A 7 -9.62 7.33 36.71
CA LEU A 7 -8.96 6.10 37.17
C LEU A 7 -8.57 5.21 35.98
N PRO A 8 -7.36 4.61 35.97
CA PRO A 8 -6.91 3.74 34.89
C PRO A 8 -7.67 2.41 34.86
N VAL A 9 -8.12 2.02 33.66
CA VAL A 9 -8.80 0.75 33.41
C VAL A 9 -7.80 -0.41 33.61
N SER A 10 -8.05 -1.28 34.60
CA SER A 10 -7.31 -2.52 34.81
C SER A 10 -8.16 -3.76 34.49
N ARG A 11 -7.50 -4.85 34.05
CA ARG A 11 -8.08 -6.15 33.63
C ARG A 11 -9.09 -6.79 34.62
N ARG A 12 -9.26 -6.30 35.85
CA ARG A 12 -10.06 -6.97 36.91
C ARG A 12 -11.56 -6.66 36.98
N ARG A 13 -12.14 -5.81 36.12
CA ARG A 13 -13.59 -5.48 36.16
C ARG A 13 -14.46 -6.07 35.05
N LEU A 14 -13.92 -6.92 34.17
CA LEU A 14 -14.68 -7.53 33.06
C LEU A 14 -15.47 -8.81 33.41
N LEU A 15 -15.49 -9.25 34.68
CA LEU A 15 -16.05 -10.56 35.07
C LEU A 15 -17.16 -10.52 36.14
N ALA A 16 -17.90 -9.42 36.27
CA ALA A 16 -18.93 -9.30 37.29
C ALA A 16 -20.30 -8.87 36.74
N TYR A 17 -20.75 -9.39 35.60
CA TYR A 17 -22.17 -9.45 35.25
C TYR A 17 -22.40 -10.63 34.30
N GLY A 18 -22.63 -11.81 34.88
CA GLY A 18 -23.05 -12.99 34.17
C GLY A 18 -24.16 -13.71 34.93
N VAL A 19 -25.13 -14.19 34.14
CA VAL A 19 -26.08 -15.29 34.38
C VAL A 19 -27.55 -14.86 34.28
N ALA A 20 -28.13 -15.12 33.10
CA ALA A 20 -29.42 -15.80 32.97
C ALA A 20 -29.55 -16.39 31.54
N ALA A 21 -29.80 -17.70 31.49
CA ALA A 21 -29.91 -18.56 30.30
C ALA A 21 -31.16 -18.26 29.44
N THR A 22 -31.21 -18.57 28.15
CA THR A 22 -31.59 -19.85 27.51
C THR A 22 -31.69 -19.54 25.99
N GLY A 23 -31.23 -20.30 24.99
CA GLY A 23 -31.43 -21.71 24.65
C GLY A 23 -32.26 -21.79 23.35
N ALA A 24 -31.65 -21.99 22.17
CA ALA A 24 -32.29 -22.60 20.97
C ALA A 24 -31.37 -22.72 19.74
N VAL A 25 -31.20 -23.99 19.30
CA VAL A 25 -31.16 -24.55 17.93
C VAL A 25 -30.17 -24.00 16.90
N ALA A 26 -29.14 -24.81 16.62
CA ALA A 26 -28.20 -24.66 15.52
C ALA A 26 -28.67 -25.38 14.24
N LEU A 27 -28.36 -24.82 13.07
CA LEU A 27 -28.38 -25.48 11.76
C LEU A 27 -26.98 -25.41 11.13
N PRO A 28 -26.55 -26.42 10.35
CA PRO A 28 -25.13 -26.67 10.10
C PRO A 28 -24.61 -25.84 8.92
N PHE A 29 -23.51 -25.13 9.14
CA PHE A 29 -22.64 -24.67 8.06
C PHE A 29 -21.71 -25.82 7.65
N VAL A 30 -21.63 -26.07 6.35
CA VAL A 30 -20.76 -27.06 5.73
C VAL A 30 -19.29 -26.70 6.04
N ALA A 31 -18.63 -27.56 6.81
CA ALA A 31 -17.23 -27.44 7.16
C ALA A 31 -16.33 -27.82 5.97
N VAL A 32 -15.40 -26.93 5.63
CA VAL A 32 -14.19 -27.27 4.88
C VAL A 32 -13.27 -28.02 5.86
N PRO A 33 -12.64 -29.15 5.48
CA PRO A 33 -11.87 -29.95 6.44
C PRO A 33 -10.66 -29.15 6.92
N ALA A 34 -10.56 -28.99 8.23
CA ALA A 34 -9.38 -28.46 8.89
C ALA A 34 -8.22 -29.44 8.68
N ALA A 35 -7.11 -28.93 8.12
CA ALA A 35 -5.81 -29.58 8.27
C ALA A 35 -5.55 -29.78 9.78
N GLY A 36 -5.07 -30.97 10.15
CA GLY A 36 -4.99 -31.44 11.54
C GLY A 36 -4.49 -30.39 12.51
N ALA A 37 -5.28 -30.12 13.55
CA ALA A 37 -4.92 -29.24 14.65
C ALA A 37 -3.80 -29.92 15.46
N THR A 38 -2.55 -29.60 15.15
CA THR A 38 -1.46 -29.72 16.11
C THR A 38 -1.79 -28.75 17.25
N THR A 39 -2.09 -29.29 18.43
CA THR A 39 -2.26 -28.50 19.65
C THR A 39 -1.02 -27.64 19.85
N ALA A 40 -1.18 -26.32 19.93
CA ALA A 40 -0.07 -25.41 20.18
C ALA A 40 0.67 -25.86 21.46
N PRO A 41 2.02 -25.85 21.47
CA PRO A 41 2.78 -26.25 22.64
C PRO A 41 2.37 -25.40 23.86
N PRO A 42 2.36 -25.96 25.08
CA PRO A 42 2.13 -25.18 26.29
C PRO A 42 3.14 -24.03 26.34
N PHE A 43 2.68 -22.90 26.84
CA PHE A 43 3.40 -21.64 26.85
C PHE A 43 4.90 -21.78 27.24
N THR A 44 5.21 -22.56 28.28
CA THR A 44 6.59 -22.83 28.75
C THR A 44 7.46 -23.53 27.72
N GLU A 45 6.93 -24.48 26.95
CA GLU A 45 7.69 -25.20 25.93
C GLU A 45 8.07 -24.28 24.76
N LEU A 46 7.15 -23.41 24.32
CA LEU A 46 7.45 -22.42 23.30
C LEU A 46 8.49 -21.41 23.76
N GLU A 47 8.38 -20.93 25.01
CA GLU A 47 9.35 -19.99 25.57
C GLU A 47 10.74 -20.62 25.75
N GLU A 48 10.82 -21.88 26.20
CA GLU A 48 12.08 -22.63 26.28
C GLU A 48 12.72 -22.80 24.90
N ARG A 49 11.93 -23.17 23.89
CA ARG A 49 12.40 -23.26 22.50
C ARG A 49 12.88 -21.92 21.96
N ALA A 50 12.15 -20.84 22.24
CA ALA A 50 12.51 -19.48 21.82
C ALA A 50 13.83 -19.03 22.49
N LEU A 51 14.01 -19.34 23.77
CA LEU A 51 15.24 -19.05 24.52
C LEU A 51 16.44 -19.89 24.04
N ALA A 52 16.19 -21.10 23.53
CA ALA A 52 17.23 -21.99 23.00
C ALA A 52 17.68 -21.66 21.56
N LEU A 53 16.99 -20.75 20.87
CA LEU A 53 17.43 -20.28 19.54
C LEU A 53 18.79 -19.56 19.65
N ARG A 54 19.52 -19.56 18.53
CA ARG A 54 20.73 -18.75 18.36
C ARG A 54 20.54 -17.87 17.12
N PRO A 55 20.20 -16.58 17.28
CA PRO A 55 20.08 -15.82 18.52
C PRO A 55 18.79 -16.15 19.32
N PRO A 56 18.76 -15.93 20.65
CA PRO A 56 17.58 -16.20 21.47
C PRO A 56 16.47 -15.16 21.23
N ALA A 57 15.23 -15.63 21.36
CA ALA A 57 14.03 -14.81 21.39
C ALA A 57 13.40 -14.84 22.79
N PHE A 58 13.23 -13.68 23.41
CA PHE A 58 12.67 -13.57 24.76
C PHE A 58 11.19 -13.20 24.69
N LEU A 59 10.33 -14.16 24.99
CA LEU A 59 8.87 -13.98 25.00
C LEU A 59 8.36 -13.37 26.32
N LEU A 60 9.14 -13.45 27.41
CA LEU A 60 8.95 -12.69 28.67
C LEU A 60 7.62 -12.97 29.39
N GLU A 61 7.27 -14.24 29.49
CA GLU A 61 5.94 -14.66 29.95
C GLU A 61 5.96 -15.48 31.25
N SER A 62 7.02 -16.24 31.55
CA SER A 62 7.06 -17.09 32.77
C SER A 62 7.88 -16.48 33.90
N ALA A 63 9.12 -16.08 33.60
CA ALA A 63 10.09 -15.57 34.55
C ALA A 63 11.06 -14.62 33.84
N VAL A 64 11.76 -13.79 34.61
CA VAL A 64 12.89 -13.02 34.07
C VAL A 64 13.99 -14.03 33.70
N PRO A 65 14.37 -14.15 32.41
CA PRO A 65 15.40 -15.09 31.97
C PRO A 65 16.73 -14.82 32.68
N ARG A 66 17.52 -15.87 32.96
CA ARG A 66 18.80 -15.73 33.70
C ARG A 66 19.83 -14.87 32.98
N GLN A 67 19.71 -14.77 31.65
CA GLN A 67 20.53 -13.91 30.80
C GLN A 67 20.23 -12.42 31.00
N ILE A 68 19.07 -12.07 31.59
CA ILE A 68 18.64 -10.68 31.79
C ILE A 68 18.92 -10.28 33.24
N THR A 69 19.86 -9.38 33.43
CA THR A 69 20.21 -8.79 34.73
C THR A 69 19.99 -7.28 34.71
N ALA A 70 19.97 -6.65 35.89
CA ALA A 70 19.81 -5.21 35.99
C ALA A 70 20.77 -4.60 37.00
N SER A 71 21.14 -3.34 36.77
CA SER A 71 21.96 -2.55 37.69
C SER A 71 21.28 -2.42 39.07
N PRO A 72 22.06 -2.21 40.15
CA PRO A 72 21.51 -1.98 41.48
C PRO A 72 20.43 -0.88 41.49
N GLY A 73 19.34 -1.09 42.22
CA GLY A 73 18.22 -0.15 42.31
C GLY A 73 17.18 -0.27 41.19
N THR A 74 17.40 -1.12 40.19
CA THR A 74 16.40 -1.48 39.17
C THR A 74 15.64 -2.73 39.60
N ARG A 75 14.32 -2.74 39.39
CA ARG A 75 13.50 -3.93 39.62
C ARG A 75 12.93 -4.45 38.30
N LEU A 76 13.19 -5.72 38.04
CA LEU A 76 12.62 -6.48 36.94
C LEU A 76 11.60 -7.49 37.48
N GLY A 77 10.52 -7.70 36.75
CA GLY A 77 9.56 -8.76 37.06
C GLY A 77 8.58 -9.02 35.94
N ILE A 78 8.08 -10.24 35.83
CA ILE A 78 7.04 -10.59 34.88
C ILE A 78 5.68 -10.13 35.41
N SER A 79 4.88 -9.48 34.56
CA SER A 79 3.63 -8.83 34.94
C SER A 79 2.53 -9.12 33.94
N GLY A 80 1.35 -9.55 34.43
CA GLY A 80 0.15 -9.78 33.61
C GLY A 80 -0.68 -8.52 33.36
N VAL A 81 -0.13 -7.33 33.64
CA VAL A 81 -0.84 -6.04 33.46
C VAL A 81 -0.87 -5.64 31.98
N ARG A 82 0.25 -5.82 31.27
CA ARG A 82 0.43 -5.50 29.86
C ARG A 82 1.00 -6.72 29.16
N SER A 83 0.63 -6.92 27.90
CA SER A 83 1.19 -7.96 27.05
C SER A 83 0.95 -7.66 25.56
N VAL A 84 1.87 -8.10 24.72
CA VAL A 84 1.80 -8.20 23.26
C VAL A 84 1.89 -9.67 22.87
N CYS A 85 2.93 -10.36 23.32
CA CYS A 85 2.99 -11.81 23.33
C CYS A 85 2.07 -12.31 24.45
N GLY A 86 1.42 -13.47 24.29
CA GLY A 86 0.67 -14.14 25.37
C GLY A 86 -0.13 -13.24 26.31
N THR A 87 0.17 -13.33 27.61
CA THR A 87 -0.59 -12.70 28.70
C THR A 87 0.22 -11.85 29.66
N HIS A 88 1.55 -11.83 29.54
CA HIS A 88 2.48 -11.10 30.41
C HIS A 88 3.50 -10.28 29.61
N ALA A 89 4.29 -9.48 30.32
CA ALA A 89 5.45 -8.76 29.80
C ALA A 89 6.45 -8.52 30.92
N LEU A 90 7.69 -8.17 30.58
CA LEU A 90 8.70 -7.72 31.54
C LEU A 90 8.36 -6.30 32.01
N ARG A 91 7.95 -6.15 33.26
CA ARG A 91 7.90 -4.86 33.94
C ARG A 91 9.31 -4.44 34.36
N TRP A 92 9.68 -3.23 34.00
CA TRP A 92 10.95 -2.60 34.34
C TRP A 92 10.69 -1.32 35.12
N ASP A 93 10.86 -1.38 36.45
CA ASP A 93 10.90 -0.19 37.30
C ASP A 93 12.34 0.30 37.37
N HIS A 94 12.60 1.45 36.72
CA HIS A 94 13.94 1.91 36.41
C HIS A 94 14.32 3.18 37.18
N GLY A 95 15.57 3.23 37.65
CA GLY A 95 16.20 4.49 38.07
C GLY A 95 16.73 5.28 36.87
N PRO A 96 17.14 6.56 37.07
CA PRO A 96 17.84 7.35 36.07
C PRO A 96 19.02 6.60 35.47
N ARG A 97 19.05 6.44 34.14
CA ARG A 97 20.16 5.78 33.41
C ARG A 97 20.52 4.37 33.90
N SER A 98 19.62 3.73 34.64
CA SER A 98 19.81 2.35 35.05
C SER A 98 19.86 1.42 33.83
N VAL A 99 20.53 0.28 33.97
CA VAL A 99 20.88 -0.58 32.83
C VAL A 99 20.30 -1.97 33.04
N ILE A 100 19.58 -2.48 32.03
CA ILE A 100 19.36 -3.92 31.86
C ILE A 100 20.49 -4.45 30.98
N THR A 101 21.13 -5.53 31.40
CA THR A 101 22.12 -6.27 30.61
C THR A 101 21.53 -7.60 30.20
N VAL A 102 21.62 -7.93 28.92
CA VAL A 102 21.25 -9.21 28.33
C VAL A 102 22.53 -9.89 27.85
N ASP A 103 22.95 -10.93 28.59
CA ASP A 103 24.14 -11.73 28.31
C ASP A 103 23.80 -12.82 27.28
N ALA A 104 23.71 -12.42 26.01
CA ALA A 104 23.43 -13.31 24.90
C ALA A 104 23.94 -12.74 23.57
N GLU A 105 24.43 -13.63 22.71
CA GLU A 105 24.92 -13.31 21.37
C GLU A 105 23.74 -12.94 20.43
N PRO A 106 23.71 -11.73 19.85
CA PRO A 106 22.77 -11.40 18.78
C PRO A 106 23.08 -12.16 17.47
N ALA A 107 24.23 -12.83 17.39
CA ALA A 107 24.67 -13.63 16.24
C ALA A 107 24.61 -12.85 14.91
N TRP A 108 24.97 -11.56 14.94
CA TRP A 108 24.97 -10.72 13.76
C TRP A 108 25.98 -11.23 12.73
N ALA A 109 25.55 -11.36 11.47
CA ALA A 109 26.41 -11.66 10.34
C ALA A 109 26.40 -10.52 9.33
N ALA A 110 27.55 -10.31 8.66
CA ALA A 110 27.59 -9.41 7.52
C ALA A 110 26.77 -10.00 6.37
N ASP A 111 25.82 -9.22 5.87
CA ASP A 111 24.98 -9.57 4.73
C ASP A 111 25.37 -8.76 3.48
N PRO A 112 25.01 -9.22 2.27
CA PRO A 112 25.39 -8.56 1.02
C PRO A 112 24.46 -7.40 0.63
N TYR A 113 23.58 -6.91 1.53
CA TYR A 113 22.69 -5.81 1.19
C TYR A 113 23.49 -4.54 0.92
N GLU A 114 23.39 -4.07 -0.33
CA GLU A 114 23.93 -2.80 -0.76
C GLU A 114 22.76 -1.85 -1.00
N PRO A 115 22.54 -0.83 -0.15
CA PRO A 115 21.48 0.16 -0.37
C PRO A 115 21.81 1.00 -1.61
N ARG A 116 21.43 0.48 -2.78
CA ARG A 116 21.66 1.12 -4.09
C ARG A 116 20.42 1.87 -4.54
N PRO A 117 20.57 3.10 -5.04
CA PRO A 117 19.50 3.77 -5.76
C PRO A 117 19.01 2.87 -6.90
N LEU A 118 17.69 2.67 -7.02
CA LEU A 118 17.00 1.91 -8.06
C LEU A 118 17.05 0.37 -7.98
N ALA A 119 17.78 -0.23 -7.04
CA ALA A 119 17.70 -1.68 -6.83
C ALA A 119 16.39 -2.02 -6.11
N ASP A 120 15.73 -3.11 -6.48
CA ASP A 120 14.52 -3.58 -5.81
C ASP A 120 14.93 -4.36 -4.55
N GLN A 121 14.52 -3.87 -3.39
CA GLN A 121 14.89 -4.38 -2.06
C GLN A 121 14.39 -5.81 -1.85
N ALA A 122 13.27 -6.18 -2.47
CA ALA A 122 12.69 -7.52 -2.35
C ALA A 122 13.60 -8.62 -2.92
N TRP A 123 14.60 -8.25 -3.74
CA TRP A 123 15.55 -9.18 -4.37
C TRP A 123 16.99 -9.05 -3.86
N GLN A 124 17.20 -8.34 -2.75
CA GLN A 124 18.52 -8.11 -2.18
C GLN A 124 18.83 -9.00 -0.97
N GLY A 125 18.08 -10.10 -0.81
CA GLY A 125 18.25 -11.04 0.28
C GLY A 125 17.60 -10.54 1.56
N THR A 126 18.27 -10.80 2.68
CA THR A 126 17.80 -10.44 4.02
C THR A 126 18.91 -9.72 4.80
N VAL A 127 18.51 -8.87 5.73
CA VAL A 127 19.35 -8.12 6.66
C VAL A 127 19.01 -8.50 8.09
N ASP A 128 20.03 -8.60 8.92
CA ASP A 128 19.89 -8.88 10.34
C ASP A 128 19.24 -7.69 11.07
N THR A 129 18.14 -7.96 11.76
CA THR A 129 17.24 -6.94 12.33
C THR A 129 16.91 -7.25 13.80
N PHE A 130 17.16 -6.28 14.68
CA PHE A 130 16.72 -6.31 16.08
C PHE A 130 15.25 -5.90 16.20
N SER A 131 14.51 -6.49 17.16
CA SER A 131 13.14 -6.06 17.45
C SER A 131 12.78 -6.10 18.93
N VAL A 132 11.93 -5.16 19.34
CA VAL A 132 11.41 -5.06 20.71
C VAL A 132 10.06 -4.37 20.72
N TRP A 133 9.19 -4.73 21.67
CA TRP A 133 8.01 -3.94 22.03
C TRP A 133 8.23 -3.22 23.36
N ILE A 134 7.84 -1.95 23.42
CA ILE A 134 7.90 -1.11 24.62
C ILE A 134 6.52 -0.51 24.88
N TYR A 135 6.02 -0.67 26.10
CA TYR A 135 4.85 0.03 26.59
C TYR A 135 5.26 1.19 27.48
N ASN A 136 4.62 2.34 27.27
CA ASN A 136 4.74 3.50 28.15
C ASN A 136 3.34 3.97 28.61
N GLU A 137 3.18 4.25 29.91
CA GLU A 137 1.88 4.67 30.48
C GLU A 137 1.59 6.15 30.26
N ALA A 138 2.62 6.98 30.11
CA ALA A 138 2.49 8.42 29.90
C ALA A 138 3.65 8.91 29.02
N PRO A 139 3.40 9.89 28.13
CA PRO A 139 4.46 10.42 27.27
C PRO A 139 5.59 11.00 28.12
N ALA A 140 6.82 10.64 27.78
CA ALA A 140 8.01 11.25 28.37
C ALA A 140 8.41 12.53 27.63
N ASP A 141 9.35 13.26 28.22
CA ASP A 141 10.03 14.38 27.56
C ASP A 141 10.65 13.90 26.23
N PRO A 142 10.57 14.66 25.13
CA PRO A 142 11.17 14.29 23.85
C PRO A 142 12.66 13.93 23.91
N ASP A 143 13.40 14.47 24.89
CA ASP A 143 14.82 14.19 25.11
C ASP A 143 15.07 12.94 25.97
N ASP A 144 14.03 12.34 26.56
CA ASP A 144 14.10 11.08 27.29
C ASP A 144 13.91 9.90 26.34
N VAL A 145 14.99 9.12 26.20
CA VAL A 145 15.07 7.98 25.29
C VAL A 145 15.54 6.75 26.05
N VAL A 146 15.07 5.58 25.61
CA VAL A 146 15.75 4.31 25.91
C VAL A 146 16.85 4.13 24.90
N ARG A 147 18.07 3.83 25.35
CA ARG A 147 19.20 3.55 24.46
C ARG A 147 19.52 2.07 24.47
N PHE A 148 19.56 1.47 23.28
CA PHE A 148 19.92 0.08 23.07
C PHE A 148 21.36 0.03 22.56
N GLU A 149 22.25 -0.61 23.31
CA GLU A 149 23.65 -0.78 22.94
C GLU A 149 23.97 -2.27 22.74
N PHE A 150 24.67 -2.59 21.67
CA PHE A 150 25.09 -3.95 21.31
C PHE A 150 26.61 -3.98 21.28
N GLY A 151 27.21 -5.01 21.86
CA GLY A 151 28.63 -4.94 22.19
C GLY A 151 29.27 -6.22 22.64
N ARG A 152 30.50 -6.08 23.14
CA ARG A 152 31.37 -7.14 23.66
C ARG A 152 31.70 -6.86 25.11
N GLY A 153 31.03 -7.55 26.02
CA GLY A 153 31.01 -7.20 27.45
C GLY A 153 30.62 -5.74 27.67
N SER A 154 31.52 -4.94 28.26
CA SER A 154 31.25 -3.52 28.53
C SER A 154 31.41 -2.59 27.33
N ARG A 155 32.03 -3.04 26.23
CA ARG A 155 32.30 -2.20 25.06
C ARG A 155 31.09 -2.16 24.13
N THR A 156 30.58 -0.97 23.81
CA THR A 156 29.59 -0.75 22.74
C THR A 156 30.24 -0.85 21.36
N ASP A 157 29.68 -1.67 20.47
CA ASP A 157 30.02 -1.76 19.06
C ASP A 157 29.07 -0.91 18.20
N CYS A 158 27.76 -1.07 18.42
CA CYS A 158 26.72 -0.27 17.78
C CYS A 158 25.54 0.00 18.72
N TRP A 159 24.72 1.00 18.39
CA TRP A 159 23.59 1.41 19.24
C TRP A 159 22.52 2.19 18.47
N PHE A 160 21.32 2.28 19.04
CA PHE A 160 20.27 3.21 18.61
C PHE A 160 19.47 3.75 19.82
N GLU A 161 18.70 4.81 19.59
CA GLU A 161 17.82 5.42 20.60
C GLU A 161 16.36 5.29 20.21
N PHE A 162 15.52 5.07 21.22
CA PHE A 162 14.08 4.89 21.12
C PHE A 162 13.37 5.98 21.94
N ARG A 163 12.64 6.88 21.28
CA ARG A 163 12.00 8.04 21.92
C ARG A 163 10.74 7.65 22.68
N LEU A 164 10.55 8.22 23.87
CA LEU A 164 9.47 7.84 24.81
C LEU A 164 8.27 8.81 24.85
N ASP A 165 8.19 9.81 23.97
CA ASP A 165 7.05 10.73 23.85
C ASP A 165 5.83 10.05 23.19
N PHE A 166 5.25 9.08 23.90
CA PHE A 166 4.05 8.34 23.50
C PHE A 166 3.38 7.65 24.69
N THR A 167 2.15 7.16 24.46
CA THR A 167 1.42 6.25 25.37
C THR A 167 0.99 4.99 24.63
N GLY A 168 0.90 3.87 25.35
CA GLY A 168 0.53 2.57 24.81
C GLY A 168 1.73 1.77 24.33
N TRP A 169 1.48 0.75 23.51
CA TRP A 169 2.52 -0.06 22.88
C TRP A 169 3.15 0.61 21.66
N ARG A 170 4.47 0.47 21.51
CA ARG A 170 5.25 0.75 20.30
C ARG A 170 6.27 -0.34 20.09
N THR A 171 6.76 -0.48 18.87
CA THR A 171 7.84 -1.42 18.53
C THR A 171 8.83 -0.76 17.58
N ALA A 172 10.09 -1.21 17.63
CA ALA A 172 11.13 -0.80 16.70
C ALA A 172 11.74 -2.03 16.05
N TRP A 173 11.89 -2.00 14.73
CA TRP A 173 12.62 -2.99 13.95
C TRP A 173 13.85 -2.29 13.39
N VAL A 174 15.05 -2.65 13.82
CA VAL A 174 16.27 -1.86 13.55
C VAL A 174 17.34 -2.74 12.90
N ARG A 175 17.76 -2.40 11.68
CA ARG A 175 18.77 -3.18 10.94
C ARG A 175 20.16 -2.86 11.48
N TYR A 176 20.91 -3.88 11.88
CA TYR A 176 22.19 -3.72 12.58
C TYR A 176 23.21 -2.86 11.83
N ALA A 177 23.55 -3.25 10.60
CA ALA A 177 24.65 -2.61 9.86
C ALA A 177 24.25 -1.30 9.17
N TYR A 178 22.95 -0.95 9.16
CA TYR A 178 22.40 0.11 8.32
C TYR A 178 21.74 1.23 9.13
N ASP A 179 21.07 0.89 10.23
CA ASP A 179 20.26 1.83 11.01
C ASP A 179 20.91 2.21 12.34
N MET A 180 21.88 1.43 12.83
CA MET A 180 22.53 1.69 14.11
C MET A 180 23.75 2.59 13.96
N HIS A 181 23.97 3.45 14.95
CA HIS A 181 25.21 4.21 15.11
C HIS A 181 26.34 3.27 15.51
N GLY A 182 27.55 3.48 14.97
CA GLY A 182 28.69 2.60 15.21
C GLY A 182 28.85 1.53 14.13
N ARG A 183 29.45 0.39 14.48
CA ARG A 183 29.64 -0.74 13.55
C ARG A 183 29.38 -2.06 14.29
N PRO A 184 28.37 -2.85 13.87
CA PRO A 184 28.15 -4.15 14.49
C PRO A 184 29.36 -5.07 14.26
N HIS A 185 29.56 -6.01 15.18
CA HIS A 185 30.67 -6.95 15.14
C HIS A 185 30.15 -8.39 15.31
N PRO A 186 30.65 -9.41 14.57
CA PRO A 186 30.08 -10.76 14.64
C PRO A 186 30.22 -11.41 16.02
N ALA A 187 31.24 -11.01 16.78
CA ALA A 187 31.47 -11.48 18.14
C ALA A 187 30.74 -10.68 19.24
N MET A 188 29.72 -9.86 18.91
CA MET A 188 28.89 -9.22 19.95
C MET A 188 28.19 -10.28 20.79
N ASP A 189 28.25 -10.12 22.11
CA ASP A 189 27.76 -11.09 23.10
C ASP A 189 26.86 -10.46 24.18
N THR A 190 26.68 -9.14 24.11
CA THR A 190 25.99 -8.37 25.15
C THR A 190 25.06 -7.34 24.51
N VAL A 191 23.82 -7.26 25.03
CA VAL A 191 22.89 -6.14 24.76
C VAL A 191 22.64 -5.39 26.06
N ARG A 192 22.74 -4.06 26.03
CA ARG A 192 22.45 -3.19 27.17
C ARG A 192 21.31 -2.24 26.83
N ILE A 193 20.26 -2.25 27.65
CA ILE A 193 19.10 -1.37 27.54
C ILE A 193 19.20 -0.33 28.64
N ILE A 194 19.51 0.90 28.26
CA ILE A 194 19.77 2.01 29.19
C ILE A 194 18.51 2.85 29.33
N ALA A 195 18.09 3.05 30.58
CA ALA A 195 16.93 3.85 30.94
C ALA A 195 17.07 5.33 30.50
N PRO A 196 15.93 6.04 30.38
CA PRO A 196 15.93 7.49 30.23
C PRO A 196 16.55 8.21 31.44
N ARG A 197 16.68 9.54 31.36
CA ARG A 197 17.32 10.33 32.43
C ARG A 197 16.46 10.41 33.69
N ARG A 198 15.16 10.17 33.57
CA ARG A 198 14.19 10.22 34.68
C ARG A 198 13.79 8.80 35.10
N PRO A 199 13.49 8.57 36.40
CA PRO A 199 12.97 7.28 36.85
C PRO A 199 11.54 7.06 36.33
N GLY A 200 11.12 5.80 36.27
CA GLY A 200 9.78 5.44 35.78
C GLY A 200 9.57 3.94 35.66
N THR A 201 8.47 3.58 35.00
CA THR A 201 8.15 2.18 34.70
C THR A 201 7.90 2.03 33.20
N LEU A 202 8.55 1.06 32.59
CA LEU A 202 8.32 0.62 31.23
C LEU A 202 7.97 -0.87 31.22
N TRP A 203 7.28 -1.33 30.17
CA TRP A 203 7.13 -2.76 29.92
C TRP A 203 7.82 -3.12 28.62
N ILE A 204 8.54 -4.24 28.64
CA ILE A 204 9.22 -4.80 27.48
C ILE A 204 8.59 -6.15 27.17
N ASP A 205 8.32 -6.40 25.90
CA ASP A 205 7.79 -7.67 25.43
C ASP A 205 8.40 -8.03 24.07
N GLN A 206 8.40 -9.32 23.72
CA GLN A 206 8.88 -9.88 22.47
C GLN A 206 10.24 -9.25 22.06
N LEU A 207 11.24 -9.44 22.92
CA LEU A 207 12.60 -8.97 22.70
C LEU A 207 13.32 -10.00 21.82
N LEU A 208 13.46 -9.69 20.53
CA LEU A 208 14.07 -10.54 19.53
C LEU A 208 15.45 -9.97 19.22
N LEU A 209 16.51 -10.67 19.63
CA LEU A 209 17.86 -10.12 19.49
C LEU A 209 18.25 -9.95 18.03
N ASN A 210 17.93 -10.89 17.15
CA ASN A 210 18.17 -10.72 15.72
C ASN A 210 17.31 -11.68 14.89
N VAL A 211 16.72 -11.17 13.82
CA VAL A 211 15.96 -11.92 12.82
C VAL A 211 16.33 -11.43 11.43
N ALA A 212 16.66 -12.35 10.53
CA ALA A 212 16.93 -12.04 9.14
C ALA A 212 15.62 -11.65 8.43
N LEU A 213 15.53 -10.39 7.99
CA LEU A 213 14.34 -9.84 7.35
C LEU A 213 14.64 -9.25 5.99
N ARG A 214 13.60 -9.10 5.16
CA ARG A 214 13.73 -8.28 3.95
C ARG A 214 14.16 -6.85 4.34
N PRO A 215 15.10 -6.23 3.59
CA PRO A 215 15.60 -4.89 3.91
C PRO A 215 14.54 -3.79 3.95
N ASP A 216 13.40 -4.02 3.29
CA ASP A 216 12.27 -3.10 3.19
C ASP A 216 11.10 -3.38 4.13
N ALA A 217 11.24 -4.35 5.04
CA ALA A 217 10.23 -4.59 6.06
C ALA A 217 10.24 -3.49 7.15
N PRO A 218 11.40 -3.11 7.74
CA PRO A 218 11.46 -2.07 8.77
C PRO A 218 10.94 -0.73 8.26
N THR A 219 10.20 -0.01 9.10
CA THR A 219 9.62 1.30 8.77
C THR A 219 9.86 2.28 9.91
N ARG A 220 10.39 3.46 9.57
CA ARG A 220 10.67 4.52 10.53
C ARG A 220 9.42 5.25 10.98
N ASP A 221 9.44 5.72 12.21
CA ASP A 221 8.33 6.44 12.85
C ASP A 221 8.84 7.46 13.88
N ALA A 222 7.97 7.97 14.74
CA ALA A 222 8.36 8.97 15.72
C ALA A 222 9.26 8.42 16.83
N GLN A 223 9.25 7.11 17.10
CA GLN A 223 10.07 6.47 18.12
C GLN A 223 11.50 6.25 17.60
N VAL A 224 11.63 5.85 16.34
CA VAL A 224 12.91 5.54 15.68
C VAL A 224 13.03 6.23 14.30
N PRO A 225 13.13 7.57 14.24
CA PRO A 225 13.03 8.31 12.97
C PRO A 225 14.26 8.21 12.06
N GLU A 226 15.38 7.73 12.60
CA GLU A 226 16.68 7.66 11.93
C GLU A 226 16.91 6.34 11.18
N ILE A 227 16.04 5.35 11.39
CA ILE A 227 16.14 4.06 10.68
C ILE A 227 15.58 4.19 9.27
N CYS A 228 16.02 3.32 8.35
CA CYS A 228 15.37 3.09 7.06
C CYS A 228 14.97 4.39 6.31
N VAL A 229 15.82 5.43 6.37
CA VAL A 229 15.53 6.75 5.80
C VAL A 229 15.38 6.67 4.29
N GLU A 230 16.12 5.76 3.64
CA GLU A 230 16.02 5.50 2.21
C GLU A 230 14.63 4.97 1.78
N GLY A 231 13.84 4.45 2.73
CA GLY A 231 12.47 3.97 2.51
C GLY A 231 11.50 5.05 2.04
N ASP A 232 11.83 6.31 2.31
CA ASP A 232 11.09 7.48 1.83
C ASP A 232 11.05 7.60 0.30
N ASP A 233 11.98 6.96 -0.41
CA ASP A 233 12.14 7.01 -1.86
C ASP A 233 11.97 5.63 -2.53
N TRP A 234 11.54 4.61 -1.79
CA TRP A 234 11.22 3.29 -2.33
C TRP A 234 9.84 3.25 -3.00
N ASP A 235 9.57 2.19 -3.74
CA ASP A 235 8.29 2.03 -4.44
C ASP A 235 7.12 1.85 -3.43
N GLN A 236 7.42 1.33 -2.24
CA GLN A 236 6.48 1.13 -1.13
C GLN A 236 6.29 2.38 -0.24
N GLN A 237 6.91 3.52 -0.57
CA GLN A 237 6.80 4.77 0.21
C GLN A 237 5.35 5.20 0.51
N HIS A 238 4.40 4.81 -0.34
CA HIS A 238 2.99 5.15 -0.18
C HIS A 238 2.36 4.51 1.06
N TRP A 239 2.94 3.40 1.53
CA TRP A 239 2.65 2.80 2.82
C TRP A 239 3.58 3.30 3.91
N GLN A 240 4.88 3.23 3.67
CA GLN A 240 5.88 3.26 4.74
C GLN A 240 6.43 4.65 5.05
N ALA A 241 6.29 5.64 4.17
CA ALA A 241 6.84 6.97 4.37
C ALA A 241 5.93 7.90 5.20
N LEU A 242 5.17 7.37 6.16
CA LEU A 242 4.24 8.18 6.97
C LEU A 242 4.96 9.28 7.74
N TYR A 243 6.15 8.99 8.27
CA TYR A 243 6.97 9.99 8.96
C TYR A 243 7.34 11.16 8.05
N LEU A 244 7.76 10.90 6.81
CA LEU A 244 8.03 11.94 5.82
C LEU A 244 6.77 12.77 5.52
N PHE A 245 5.64 12.10 5.27
CA PHE A 245 4.40 12.79 4.94
C PHE A 245 3.93 13.68 6.10
N ASP A 246 4.08 13.24 7.34
CA ASP A 246 3.81 14.08 8.51
C ASP A 246 4.74 15.31 8.58
N ARG A 247 6.04 15.13 8.34
CA ARG A 247 7.01 16.25 8.28
C ARG A 247 6.70 17.26 7.19
N ILE A 248 6.17 16.81 6.05
CA ILE A 248 5.71 17.69 4.98
C ILE A 248 4.46 18.45 5.44
N LEU A 249 3.47 17.74 5.99
CA LEU A 249 2.20 18.35 6.43
C LEU A 249 2.43 19.40 7.51
N THR A 250 3.22 19.10 8.54
CA THR A 250 3.53 20.00 9.66
C THR A 250 4.28 21.27 9.23
N ARG A 251 5.00 21.24 8.09
CA ARG A 251 5.68 22.40 7.51
C ARG A 251 4.83 23.13 6.46
N THR A 252 3.67 22.60 6.10
CA THR A 252 2.80 23.17 5.07
C THR A 252 1.79 24.12 5.69
N THR A 253 1.86 25.39 5.29
CA THR A 253 0.81 26.37 5.62
C THR A 253 -0.23 26.37 4.52
N ILE A 254 -1.47 26.05 4.86
CA ILE A 254 -2.60 26.04 3.91
C ILE A 254 -3.50 27.25 4.21
N PRO A 255 -3.60 28.23 3.30
CA PRO A 255 -4.52 29.36 3.47
C PRO A 255 -5.96 28.87 3.58
N ALA A 256 -6.65 29.27 4.64
CA ALA A 256 -8.06 28.95 4.88
C ALA A 256 -8.85 30.26 5.10
N PRO A 257 -9.05 31.06 4.04
CA PRO A 257 -9.86 32.28 4.13
C PRO A 257 -11.32 31.96 4.47
N ALA A 258 -12.07 32.98 4.90
CA ALA A 258 -13.50 32.84 5.11
C ALA A 258 -14.19 32.32 3.83
N PRO A 259 -15.01 31.26 3.91
CA PRO A 259 -15.72 30.74 2.75
C PRO A 259 -16.67 31.78 2.16
N SER A 260 -16.75 31.83 0.83
CA SER A 260 -17.89 32.44 0.16
C SER A 260 -19.16 31.61 0.37
N THR A 261 -20.33 32.22 0.20
CA THR A 261 -21.63 31.51 0.29
C THR A 261 -21.67 30.30 -0.65
N ALA A 262 -21.19 30.45 -1.89
CA ALA A 262 -21.16 29.38 -2.87
C ALA A 262 -20.26 28.19 -2.44
N GLU A 263 -19.15 28.47 -1.75
CA GLU A 263 -18.27 27.41 -1.22
C GLU A 263 -18.89 26.70 -0.02
N ALA A 264 -19.54 27.44 0.88
CA ALA A 264 -20.26 26.87 2.01
C ALA A 264 -21.43 25.98 1.55
N ASP A 265 -22.23 26.45 0.60
CA ASP A 265 -23.33 25.68 0.01
C ASP A 265 -22.82 24.41 -0.68
N ALA A 266 -21.75 24.53 -1.48
CA ALA A 266 -21.13 23.37 -2.12
C ALA A 266 -20.58 22.36 -1.11
N LEU A 267 -20.00 22.83 0.01
CA LEU A 267 -19.52 21.97 1.09
C LEU A 267 -20.68 21.23 1.75
N GLY A 268 -21.82 21.90 1.97
CA GLY A 268 -23.05 21.29 2.48
C GLY A 268 -23.57 20.18 1.56
N VAL A 269 -23.60 20.41 0.25
CA VAL A 269 -23.98 19.40 -0.75
C VAL A 269 -23.00 18.23 -0.74
N LEU A 270 -21.69 18.47 -0.70
CA LEU A 270 -20.68 17.43 -0.65
C LEU A 270 -20.82 16.56 0.60
N LYS A 271 -20.97 17.17 1.79
CA LYS A 271 -21.20 16.46 3.06
C LYS A 271 -22.47 15.61 3.00
N THR A 272 -23.52 16.13 2.37
CA THR A 272 -24.77 15.39 2.16
C THR A 272 -24.50 14.16 1.29
N ARG A 273 -23.91 14.30 0.10
CA ARG A 273 -23.58 13.15 -0.77
C ARG A 273 -22.67 12.13 -0.06
N TYR A 274 -21.67 12.62 0.66
CA TYR A 274 -20.77 11.76 1.43
C TYR A 274 -21.56 10.93 2.45
N HIS A 275 -22.43 11.56 3.24
CA HIS A 275 -23.23 10.86 4.25
C HIS A 275 -24.35 10.00 3.64
N THR A 276 -25.22 10.56 2.81
CA THR A 276 -26.48 9.94 2.37
C THR A 276 -26.32 8.98 1.20
N ASP A 277 -25.35 9.20 0.31
CA ASP A 277 -25.24 8.44 -0.93
C ASP A 277 -24.09 7.45 -0.87
N TYR A 278 -22.95 7.86 -0.28
CA TYR A 278 -21.75 7.02 -0.16
C TYR A 278 -21.72 6.19 1.13
N LEU A 279 -21.91 6.82 2.29
CA LEU A 279 -21.78 6.16 3.59
C LEU A 279 -23.04 5.43 4.05
N ALA A 280 -24.21 5.87 3.60
CA ALA A 280 -25.48 5.36 4.07
C ALA A 280 -25.58 3.85 3.80
N ALA A 281 -25.56 3.09 4.90
CA ALA A 281 -26.03 1.73 4.94
C ALA A 281 -27.40 1.75 5.61
N ALA A 282 -28.30 0.88 5.15
CA ALA A 282 -29.61 0.70 5.76
C ALA A 282 -29.72 -0.68 6.43
N PRO A 283 -28.82 -1.05 7.38
CA PRO A 283 -29.02 -2.28 8.12
C PRO A 283 -30.30 -2.15 8.95
N LYS A 284 -31.06 -3.23 9.06
CA LYS A 284 -32.10 -3.32 10.09
C LYS A 284 -31.39 -3.42 11.44
N VAL A 285 -31.60 -2.43 12.30
CA VAL A 285 -31.01 -2.39 13.65
C VAL A 285 -32.09 -2.77 14.66
N ASP A 286 -31.93 -3.95 15.27
CA ASP A 286 -32.73 -4.45 16.38
C ASP A 286 -31.80 -5.00 17.49
N ASP A 287 -32.38 -5.41 18.62
CA ASP A 287 -31.62 -5.90 19.78
C ASP A 287 -30.70 -7.08 19.44
N ALA A 288 -31.16 -7.99 18.57
CA ALA A 288 -30.38 -9.16 18.16
C ALA A 288 -29.15 -8.73 17.32
N TYR A 289 -29.31 -7.74 16.45
CA TYR A 289 -28.19 -7.20 15.68
C TYR A 289 -27.18 -6.48 16.58
N VAL A 290 -27.65 -5.68 17.55
CA VAL A 290 -26.77 -5.02 18.53
C VAL A 290 -26.03 -6.06 19.37
N ALA A 291 -26.70 -7.09 19.87
CA ALA A 291 -26.08 -8.18 20.63
C ALA A 291 -25.00 -8.92 19.80
N THR A 292 -25.25 -9.14 18.51
CA THR A 292 -24.26 -9.72 17.59
C THR A 292 -23.01 -8.86 17.48
N LEU A 293 -23.17 -7.54 17.30
CA LEU A 293 -22.04 -6.61 17.23
C LEU A 293 -21.29 -6.51 18.57
N THR A 294 -22.01 -6.54 19.70
CA THR A 294 -21.41 -6.61 21.04
C THR A 294 -20.54 -7.86 21.21
N GLY A 295 -21.06 -9.04 20.86
CA GLY A 295 -20.28 -10.29 20.95
C GLY A 295 -19.04 -10.28 20.05
N GLN A 296 -19.13 -9.72 18.85
CA GLN A 296 -17.97 -9.52 17.97
C GLN A 296 -16.96 -8.53 18.56
N ALA A 297 -17.43 -7.42 19.15
CA ALA A 297 -16.58 -6.43 19.78
C ALA A 297 -15.87 -7.00 21.02
N ASP A 298 -16.58 -7.73 21.87
CA ASP A 298 -16.00 -8.35 23.06
C ASP A 298 -14.94 -9.40 22.66
N ALA A 299 -15.16 -10.15 21.58
CA ALA A 299 -14.17 -11.11 21.05
C ALA A 299 -12.86 -10.46 20.57
N VAL A 300 -12.90 -9.23 20.04
CA VAL A 300 -11.68 -8.50 19.63
C VAL A 300 -11.05 -7.69 20.77
N LEU A 301 -11.81 -7.40 21.82
CA LEU A 301 -11.33 -6.70 23.03
C LEU A 301 -10.63 -7.64 24.03
N THR A 302 -10.45 -8.92 23.68
CA THR A 302 -9.91 -10.02 24.53
C THR A 302 -8.41 -9.95 24.87
N GLY A 303 -7.78 -8.77 24.90
CA GLY A 303 -6.37 -8.62 25.28
C GLY A 303 -5.34 -9.12 24.25
N ARG A 304 -5.74 -9.89 23.24
CA ARG A 304 -4.91 -10.31 22.09
C ARG A 304 -4.47 -9.11 21.26
N PRO A 305 -3.23 -9.05 20.76
CA PRO A 305 -2.78 -7.88 20.01
C PRO A 305 -3.51 -7.73 18.69
N VAL A 306 -3.56 -6.51 18.17
CA VAL A 306 -4.14 -6.20 16.86
C VAL A 306 -3.01 -5.99 15.87
N PHE A 307 -2.82 -6.93 14.95
CA PHE A 307 -1.74 -6.89 13.96
C PHE A 307 -2.27 -6.79 12.53
N SER A 308 -1.43 -6.24 11.67
CA SER A 308 -1.50 -6.38 10.22
C SER A 308 -0.34 -7.30 9.80
N TYR A 309 0.85 -6.74 9.56
CA TYR A 309 2.03 -7.51 9.10
C TYR A 309 3.13 -7.69 10.16
N GLN A 310 2.87 -7.36 11.43
CA GLN A 310 3.88 -7.41 12.49
C GLN A 310 4.47 -8.81 12.72
N SER A 311 3.74 -9.88 12.43
CA SER A 311 4.26 -11.25 12.56
C SER A 311 5.41 -11.60 11.58
N GLN A 312 5.74 -10.71 10.65
CA GLN A 312 6.89 -10.89 9.75
C GLN A 312 8.22 -10.97 10.50
N ILE A 313 8.37 -10.30 11.65
CA ILE A 313 9.58 -10.31 12.47
C ILE A 313 9.80 -11.61 13.25
N TYR A 314 8.88 -12.57 13.20
CA TYR A 314 9.01 -13.79 13.99
C TYR A 314 10.13 -14.69 13.45
N PRO A 315 10.98 -15.27 14.33
CA PRO A 315 12.01 -16.20 13.89
C PRO A 315 11.40 -17.37 13.10
N PRO A 316 11.92 -17.71 11.91
CA PRO A 316 11.35 -18.74 11.04
C PRO A 316 11.14 -20.09 11.74
N GLU A 317 12.05 -20.46 12.65
CA GLU A 317 12.10 -21.74 13.36
C GLU A 317 10.90 -21.95 14.29
N ILE A 318 10.30 -20.87 14.80
CA ILE A 318 9.15 -20.89 15.72
C ILE A 318 7.96 -20.10 15.20
N SER A 319 8.02 -19.58 13.96
CA SER A 319 7.02 -18.62 13.44
C SER A 319 5.58 -19.15 13.49
N ALA A 320 5.37 -20.42 13.15
CA ALA A 320 4.04 -21.03 13.16
C ALA A 320 3.46 -21.13 14.58
N ASP A 321 4.26 -21.64 15.52
CA ASP A 321 3.85 -21.79 16.92
C ASP A 321 3.65 -20.43 17.58
N LEU A 322 4.53 -19.46 17.32
CA LEU A 322 4.42 -18.11 17.85
C LEU A 322 3.19 -17.37 17.28
N LYS A 323 2.86 -17.53 16.00
CA LYS A 323 1.60 -17.02 15.43
C LYS A 323 0.39 -17.61 16.13
N SER A 324 0.39 -18.92 16.36
CA SER A 324 -0.69 -19.60 17.07
C SER A 324 -0.81 -19.13 18.52
N PHE A 325 0.32 -18.98 19.21
CA PHE A 325 0.38 -18.55 20.61
C PHE A 325 -0.10 -17.11 20.80
N VAL A 326 0.40 -16.18 19.96
CA VAL A 326 0.02 -14.77 20.02
C VAL A 326 -1.44 -14.59 19.59
N GLY A 327 -1.90 -15.37 18.59
CA GLY A 327 -3.30 -15.40 18.19
C GLY A 327 -3.86 -14.02 17.81
N ALA A 328 -3.03 -13.17 17.18
CA ALA A 328 -3.35 -11.78 16.92
C ALA A 328 -4.67 -11.62 16.13
N VAL A 329 -5.46 -10.60 16.49
CA VAL A 329 -6.62 -10.18 15.71
C VAL A 329 -6.09 -9.38 14.52
N THR A 330 -6.59 -9.63 13.30
CA THR A 330 -6.19 -8.80 12.17
C THR A 330 -6.77 -7.38 12.30
N LEU A 331 -6.00 -6.35 11.94
CA LEU A 331 -6.47 -4.96 11.94
C LEU A 331 -7.75 -4.81 11.12
N ARG A 332 -7.84 -5.48 9.96
CA ARG A 332 -9.04 -5.50 9.12
C ARG A 332 -10.27 -6.00 9.88
N THR A 333 -10.15 -7.08 10.64
CA THR A 333 -11.27 -7.60 11.44
C THR A 333 -11.83 -6.54 12.38
N VAL A 334 -10.94 -5.76 13.02
CA VAL A 334 -11.35 -4.68 13.92
C VAL A 334 -11.97 -3.52 13.14
N THR A 335 -11.31 -3.03 12.09
CA THR A 335 -11.78 -1.83 11.38
C THR A 335 -13.07 -2.08 10.59
N ASP A 336 -13.25 -3.26 10.00
CA ASP A 336 -14.50 -3.65 9.33
C ASP A 336 -15.65 -3.76 10.35
N LEU A 337 -15.38 -4.23 11.58
CA LEU A 337 -16.35 -4.22 12.67
C LEU A 337 -16.70 -2.79 13.11
N MET A 338 -15.70 -1.91 13.24
CA MET A 338 -15.91 -0.50 13.54
C MET A 338 -16.79 0.18 12.49
N GLN A 339 -16.60 -0.13 11.21
CA GLN A 339 -17.47 0.37 10.13
C GLN A 339 -18.92 -0.11 10.30
N LYS A 340 -19.13 -1.40 10.57
CA LYS A 340 -20.48 -1.95 10.82
C LYS A 340 -21.16 -1.31 12.02
N ILE A 341 -20.43 -1.11 13.12
CA ILE A 341 -20.94 -0.44 14.33
C ILE A 341 -21.31 1.02 14.01
N ALA A 342 -20.45 1.75 13.29
CA ALA A 342 -20.71 3.14 12.92
C ALA A 342 -21.95 3.27 12.01
N GLN A 343 -22.10 2.37 11.03
CA GLN A 343 -23.28 2.29 10.18
C GLN A 343 -24.55 1.93 10.96
N ALA A 344 -24.46 0.97 11.89
CA ALA A 344 -25.56 0.62 12.78
C ALA A 344 -25.94 1.77 13.72
N HIS A 345 -24.95 2.54 14.20
CA HIS A 345 -25.20 3.72 15.03
C HIS A 345 -25.92 4.81 14.25
N ASP A 346 -25.47 5.08 13.02
CA ASP A 346 -26.08 6.08 12.13
C ASP A 346 -27.53 5.73 11.78
N ALA A 347 -27.78 4.48 11.36
CA ALA A 347 -29.10 3.96 11.03
C ALA A 347 -30.01 3.68 12.25
N GLY A 348 -29.40 3.43 13.41
CA GLY A 348 -30.12 3.04 14.63
C GLY A 348 -30.93 4.18 15.24
N GLY A 349 -32.05 3.82 15.86
CA GLY A 349 -32.85 4.76 16.66
C GLY A 349 -32.14 5.19 17.95
N THR A 350 -32.73 6.17 18.66
CA THR A 350 -32.20 6.71 19.92
C THR A 350 -31.96 5.65 21.00
N ALA A 351 -32.68 4.53 20.96
CA ALA A 351 -32.53 3.42 21.90
C ALA A 351 -31.18 2.67 21.80
N HIS A 352 -30.65 2.47 20.58
CA HIS A 352 -29.45 1.64 20.37
C HIS A 352 -28.16 2.45 20.22
N ARG A 353 -28.26 3.74 19.87
CA ARG A 353 -27.10 4.63 19.67
C ARG A 353 -26.14 4.66 20.87
N PRO A 354 -26.58 4.77 22.14
CA PRO A 354 -25.64 4.79 23.27
C PRO A 354 -24.77 3.52 23.37
N ALA A 355 -25.37 2.34 23.21
CA ALA A 355 -24.65 1.07 23.28
C ALA A 355 -23.63 0.94 22.14
N LEU A 356 -24.04 1.22 20.91
CA LEU A 356 -23.16 1.18 19.74
C LEU A 356 -22.03 2.22 19.83
N GLY A 357 -22.33 3.42 20.33
CA GLY A 357 -21.33 4.46 20.58
C GLY A 357 -20.28 4.01 21.60
N SER A 358 -20.70 3.39 22.70
CA SER A 358 -19.78 2.84 23.71
C SER A 358 -18.88 1.74 23.14
N LEU A 359 -19.43 0.82 22.34
CA LEU A 359 -18.62 -0.21 21.66
C LEU A 359 -17.55 0.41 20.76
N TYR A 360 -17.92 1.42 19.97
CA TYR A 360 -17.00 2.10 19.08
C TYR A 360 -15.84 2.78 19.83
N VAL A 361 -16.15 3.48 20.94
CA VAL A 361 -15.13 4.12 21.80
C VAL A 361 -14.16 3.08 22.36
N ARG A 362 -14.66 1.95 22.89
CA ARG A 362 -13.80 0.86 23.41
C ARG A 362 -12.85 0.32 22.34
N LEU A 363 -13.31 0.17 21.10
CA LEU A 363 -12.48 -0.30 19.98
C LEU A 363 -11.41 0.73 19.59
N VAL A 364 -11.74 2.03 19.60
CA VAL A 364 -10.77 3.11 19.38
C VAL A 364 -9.69 3.12 20.46
N GLU A 365 -10.08 3.04 21.73
CA GLU A 365 -9.14 2.99 22.86
C GLU A 365 -8.23 1.77 22.74
N ARG A 366 -8.77 0.61 22.33
CA ARG A 366 -7.98 -0.59 22.09
C ARG A 366 -6.97 -0.41 20.96
N LEU A 367 -7.38 0.14 19.82
CA LEU A 367 -6.46 0.40 18.70
C LEU A 367 -5.32 1.34 19.11
N ARG A 368 -5.65 2.43 19.83
CA ARG A 368 -4.66 3.40 20.32
C ARG A 368 -3.70 2.78 21.34
N GLU A 369 -4.21 2.00 22.29
CA GLU A 369 -3.39 1.30 23.28
C GLU A 369 -2.44 0.27 22.62
N GLN A 370 -2.88 -0.35 21.53
CA GLN A 370 -2.07 -1.26 20.71
C GLN A 370 -1.12 -0.56 19.73
N GLY A 371 -1.08 0.77 19.73
CA GLY A 371 -0.14 1.56 18.95
C GLY A 371 -0.59 1.91 17.52
N TRP A 372 -1.85 1.69 17.15
CA TRP A 372 -2.45 2.20 15.91
C TRP A 372 -2.87 3.67 16.07
N THR A 373 -1.87 4.53 16.28
CA THR A 373 -2.04 5.95 16.61
C THR A 373 -0.96 6.79 15.92
N TYR A 374 -1.09 8.12 16.00
CA TYR A 374 -0.12 9.07 15.47
C TYR A 374 1.33 8.72 15.85
N GLY A 375 2.23 8.85 14.87
CA GLY A 375 3.67 8.68 15.06
C GLY A 375 4.15 7.24 15.16
N SER A 376 3.29 6.23 14.93
CA SER A 376 3.63 4.81 15.04
C SER A 376 3.54 4.11 13.68
N CYS A 377 4.61 3.41 13.28
CA CYS A 377 4.60 2.49 12.14
C CYS A 377 4.65 1.02 12.58
N LEU A 378 4.57 0.74 13.89
CA LEU A 378 4.50 -0.61 14.45
C LEU A 378 5.56 -1.56 13.85
N GLY A 379 6.79 -1.07 13.63
CA GLY A 379 7.87 -1.79 12.98
C GLY A 379 7.71 -1.94 11.47
N THR A 380 6.50 -2.25 11.00
CA THR A 380 6.09 -2.18 9.61
C THR A 380 4.61 -1.88 9.44
N ILE A 381 4.28 -1.14 8.38
CA ILE A 381 2.90 -0.81 7.94
C ILE A 381 2.73 -1.07 6.45
N HIS A 382 3.56 -1.94 5.89
CA HIS A 382 3.43 -2.39 4.52
C HIS A 382 1.98 -2.84 4.25
N HIS A 383 1.35 -2.37 3.17
CA HIS A 383 -0.04 -2.69 2.80
C HIS A 383 -1.13 -2.27 3.81
N VAL A 384 -0.85 -1.41 4.79
CA VAL A 384 -1.80 -1.02 5.84
C VAL A 384 -3.15 -0.51 5.30
N GLY A 385 -3.16 0.19 4.16
CA GLY A 385 -4.40 0.73 3.58
C GLY A 385 -5.39 -0.33 3.11
N TYR A 386 -4.99 -1.59 3.01
CA TYR A 386 -5.95 -2.68 2.85
C TYR A 386 -6.71 -2.90 4.16
N ASP A 387 -6.03 -2.92 5.30
CA ASP A 387 -6.58 -3.34 6.59
C ASP A 387 -7.25 -2.22 7.40
N ILE A 388 -7.00 -0.96 7.07
CA ILE A 388 -7.54 0.18 7.83
C ILE A 388 -8.76 0.84 7.17
N ARG A 389 -9.25 0.30 6.05
CA ARG A 389 -10.35 0.92 5.28
C ARG A 389 -11.59 1.13 6.15
N GLY A 390 -12.00 0.16 6.94
CA GLY A 390 -13.18 0.32 7.78
C GLY A 390 -13.10 1.49 8.75
N TYR A 391 -11.89 1.94 9.12
CA TYR A 391 -11.69 2.99 10.10
C TYR A 391 -12.02 4.39 9.55
N TYR A 392 -11.57 4.72 8.34
CA TYR A 392 -11.66 6.07 7.76
C TYR A 392 -13.06 6.68 7.82
N ASP A 393 -14.02 6.00 7.20
CA ASP A 393 -15.40 6.46 7.08
C ASP A 393 -16.15 6.38 8.42
N SER A 394 -15.81 5.37 9.22
CA SER A 394 -16.43 5.16 10.53
C SER A 394 -16.15 6.32 11.49
N VAL A 395 -14.96 6.93 11.44
CA VAL A 395 -14.62 8.13 12.22
C VAL A 395 -15.51 9.30 11.84
N TYR A 396 -15.83 9.47 10.55
CA TYR A 396 -16.73 10.54 10.12
C TYR A 396 -18.14 10.35 10.70
N LEU A 397 -18.70 9.14 10.62
CA LEU A 397 -20.01 8.83 11.21
C LEU A 397 -20.03 8.99 12.73
N MET A 398 -18.93 8.64 13.41
CA MET A 398 -18.83 8.64 14.87
C MET A 398 -18.23 9.91 15.47
N ARG A 399 -17.98 10.95 14.66
CA ARG A 399 -17.31 12.20 15.10
C ARG A 399 -17.92 12.83 16.36
N GLN A 400 -19.24 12.83 16.47
CA GLN A 400 -19.93 13.39 17.65
C GLN A 400 -19.78 12.52 18.89
N VAL A 401 -19.81 11.19 18.73
CA VAL A 401 -19.56 10.23 19.81
C VAL A 401 -18.12 10.38 20.33
N LEU A 402 -17.17 10.51 19.40
CA LEU A 402 -15.76 10.74 19.74
C LEU A 402 -15.54 12.09 20.41
N ALA A 403 -16.24 13.15 19.98
CA ALA A 403 -16.15 14.47 20.60
C ALA A 403 -16.70 14.44 22.03
N ALA A 404 -17.85 13.79 22.25
CA ALA A 404 -18.43 13.60 23.58
C ALA A 404 -17.52 12.78 24.52
N ALA A 405 -16.73 11.86 23.96
CA ALA A 405 -15.73 11.08 24.70
C ALA A 405 -14.37 11.81 24.86
N GLY A 406 -14.20 13.01 24.30
CA GLY A 406 -12.92 13.74 24.34
C GLY A 406 -11.80 13.11 23.47
N LEU A 407 -12.13 12.18 22.58
CA LEU A 407 -11.17 11.44 21.75
C LEU A 407 -11.06 11.95 20.32
N PHE A 408 -11.95 12.84 19.89
CA PHE A 408 -12.05 13.25 18.48
C PHE A 408 -10.75 13.79 17.89
N GLU A 409 -10.09 14.73 18.58
CA GLU A 409 -8.84 15.32 18.10
C GLU A 409 -7.70 14.32 17.96
N ALA A 410 -7.62 13.42 18.95
CA ALA A 410 -6.59 12.40 18.98
C ALA A 410 -6.81 11.39 17.85
N VAL A 411 -8.06 10.96 17.61
CA VAL A 411 -8.43 10.06 16.51
C VAL A 411 -8.27 10.71 15.15
N ARG A 412 -8.61 12.00 15.02
CA ARG A 412 -8.39 12.77 13.79
C ARG A 412 -6.91 12.82 13.43
N THR A 413 -6.04 13.00 14.43
CA THR A 413 -4.58 12.98 14.26
C THR A 413 -4.08 11.60 13.85
N ASP A 414 -4.59 10.54 14.50
CA ASP A 414 -4.31 9.15 14.10
C ASP A 414 -4.67 8.90 12.63
N LEU A 415 -5.84 9.37 12.19
CA LEU A 415 -6.31 9.19 10.82
C LEU A 415 -5.44 9.94 9.81
N THR A 416 -5.03 11.16 10.17
CA THR A 416 -4.16 11.99 9.33
C THR A 416 -2.80 11.29 9.11
N TRP A 417 -2.26 10.69 10.17
CA TRP A 417 -1.06 9.85 10.11
C TRP A 417 -1.26 8.60 9.25
N LEU A 418 -2.23 7.76 9.60
CA LEU A 418 -2.44 6.44 8.99
C LEU A 418 -2.92 6.49 7.53
N THR A 419 -3.38 7.66 7.06
CA THR A 419 -3.68 7.90 5.65
C THR A 419 -2.48 8.43 4.87
N GLY A 420 -1.39 8.82 5.54
CA GLY A 420 -0.28 9.55 4.92
C GLY A 420 -0.75 10.83 4.25
N PHE A 421 -1.61 11.62 4.93
CA PHE A 421 -2.30 12.75 4.30
C PHE A 421 -1.33 13.75 3.68
N GLY A 422 -0.21 14.04 4.34
CA GLY A 422 0.80 14.98 3.87
C GLY A 422 1.43 14.66 2.51
N ARG A 423 1.24 13.44 1.98
CA ARG A 423 1.64 13.08 0.61
C ARG A 423 1.10 14.06 -0.43
N ILE A 424 -0.12 14.59 -0.26
CA ILE A 424 -0.74 15.46 -1.27
C ILE A 424 0.04 16.77 -1.47
N PHE A 425 0.92 17.13 -0.53
CA PHE A 425 1.77 18.31 -0.58
C PHE A 425 3.22 18.01 -0.97
N ARG A 426 3.60 16.74 -1.20
CA ARG A 426 4.97 16.37 -1.59
C ARG A 426 5.35 16.86 -2.99
N GLY A 427 4.35 17.14 -3.84
CA GLY A 427 4.56 17.49 -5.25
C GLY A 427 4.76 16.26 -6.13
N PHE A 428 5.22 16.52 -7.36
CA PHE A 428 5.39 15.51 -8.42
C PHE A 428 6.83 15.48 -9.00
N ASP A 429 7.75 16.22 -8.40
CA ASP A 429 9.15 16.41 -8.82
C ASP A 429 10.10 15.35 -8.25
N HIS A 430 9.57 14.18 -7.87
CA HIS A 430 10.35 13.07 -7.34
C HIS A 430 10.07 11.76 -8.11
N ARG A 431 11.06 10.86 -8.13
CA ARG A 431 11.06 9.62 -8.94
C ARG A 431 9.76 8.83 -8.83
N ASN A 432 9.25 8.67 -7.61
CA ASN A 432 8.11 7.82 -7.28
C ASN A 432 6.80 8.61 -7.11
N ALA A 433 6.68 9.81 -7.69
CA ALA A 433 5.47 10.65 -7.63
C ALA A 433 4.20 9.88 -8.02
N HIS A 434 4.26 9.15 -9.14
CA HIS A 434 3.17 8.29 -9.61
C HIS A 434 3.28 6.84 -9.12
N GLY A 435 4.28 6.49 -8.31
CA GLY A 435 4.44 5.13 -7.79
C GLY A 435 3.20 4.69 -7.00
N SER A 436 2.70 3.50 -7.32
CA SER A 436 1.58 2.82 -6.64
C SER A 436 0.25 3.57 -6.72
N THR A 437 0.01 4.27 -7.84
CA THR A 437 -1.25 5.00 -8.10
C THR A 437 -2.47 4.15 -7.82
N SER A 438 -2.51 2.94 -8.38
CA SER A 438 -3.66 2.04 -8.24
C SER A 438 -3.91 1.64 -6.78
N ASP A 439 -2.86 1.38 -6.01
CA ASP A 439 -3.00 1.06 -4.58
C ASP A 439 -3.53 2.27 -3.81
N ILE A 440 -2.97 3.46 -4.02
CA ILE A 440 -3.39 4.67 -3.28
C ILE A 440 -4.87 4.99 -3.54
N ILE A 441 -5.31 4.94 -4.80
CA ILE A 441 -6.70 5.25 -5.15
C ILE A 441 -7.66 4.13 -4.75
N ASN A 442 -7.18 2.88 -4.60
CA ASN A 442 -7.96 1.77 -4.04
C ASN A 442 -8.17 1.91 -2.53
N THR A 443 -7.16 2.42 -1.81
CA THR A 443 -7.03 2.19 -0.36
C THR A 443 -7.13 3.44 0.49
N THR A 444 -6.32 4.47 0.22
CA THR A 444 -6.09 5.59 1.14
C THR A 444 -6.77 6.88 0.69
N VAL A 445 -7.08 7.04 -0.60
CA VAL A 445 -7.74 8.26 -1.12
C VAL A 445 -9.03 8.58 -0.38
N ARG A 446 -9.83 7.58 -0.03
CA ARG A 446 -11.05 7.76 0.77
C ARG A 446 -10.77 8.24 2.19
N GLY A 447 -9.71 7.75 2.81
CA GLY A 447 -9.22 8.28 4.08
C GLY A 447 -8.76 9.73 3.97
N LYS A 448 -8.15 10.13 2.85
CA LYS A 448 -7.77 11.53 2.59
C LYS A 448 -9.00 12.43 2.48
N LEU A 449 -10.08 11.98 1.83
CA LEU A 449 -11.35 12.73 1.81
C LEU A 449 -11.92 12.87 3.23
N ALA A 450 -11.96 11.78 4.01
CA ALA A 450 -12.43 11.83 5.39
C ALA A 450 -11.61 12.83 6.22
N VAL A 451 -10.27 12.80 6.15
CA VAL A 451 -9.39 13.73 6.86
C VAL A 451 -9.64 15.19 6.46
N ALA A 452 -9.89 15.47 5.17
CA ALA A 452 -10.24 16.82 4.71
C ALA A 452 -11.58 17.29 5.30
N LEU A 453 -12.57 16.39 5.42
CA LEU A 453 -13.89 16.70 5.99
C LEU A 453 -13.91 16.77 7.52
N LEU A 454 -12.89 16.24 8.20
CA LEU A 454 -12.75 16.26 9.65
C LEU A 454 -11.95 17.48 10.16
N GLN A 455 -11.51 18.37 9.26
CA GLN A 455 -10.82 19.61 9.65
C GLN A 455 -11.73 20.55 10.46
N ASP A 456 -11.12 21.40 11.30
CA ASP A 456 -11.84 22.36 12.14
C ASP A 456 -12.38 23.53 11.32
N GLY A 457 -13.71 23.61 11.26
CA GLY A 457 -14.41 24.68 10.57
C GLY A 457 -14.39 24.56 9.05
N GLU A 458 -15.35 25.22 8.41
CA GLU A 458 -15.59 25.09 6.98
C GLU A 458 -14.43 25.64 6.13
N ALA A 459 -13.80 26.73 6.57
CA ALA A 459 -12.64 27.32 5.90
C ALA A 459 -11.50 26.30 5.69
N ARG A 460 -11.15 25.54 6.73
CA ARG A 460 -10.10 24.51 6.64
C ARG A 460 -10.56 23.30 5.83
N GLN A 461 -11.81 22.86 6.00
CA GLN A 461 -12.38 21.77 5.22
C GLN A 461 -12.30 22.09 3.72
N ILE A 462 -12.73 23.29 3.32
CA ILE A 462 -12.67 23.77 1.92
C ILE A 462 -11.23 23.81 1.41
N ALA A 463 -10.30 24.36 2.18
CA ALA A 463 -8.91 24.47 1.76
C ALA A 463 -8.27 23.10 1.54
N TYR A 464 -8.50 22.15 2.45
CA TYR A 464 -8.00 20.77 2.34
C TYR A 464 -8.66 19.99 1.20
N LEU A 465 -9.97 20.18 0.98
CA LEU A 465 -10.67 19.58 -0.16
C LEU A 465 -10.15 20.09 -1.49
N LYS A 466 -9.86 21.39 -1.61
CA LYS A 466 -9.23 21.97 -2.81
C LYS A 466 -7.83 21.42 -3.03
N ALA A 467 -7.01 21.30 -1.98
CA ALA A 467 -5.69 20.68 -2.09
C ALA A 467 -5.78 19.21 -2.55
N LEU A 468 -6.73 18.44 -2.00
CA LEU A 468 -6.97 17.06 -2.43
C LEU A 468 -7.44 16.99 -3.89
N ARG A 469 -8.36 17.88 -4.29
CA ARG A 469 -8.81 18.03 -5.69
C ARG A 469 -7.65 18.30 -6.63
N ASP A 470 -6.78 19.25 -6.30
CA ASP A 470 -5.66 19.65 -7.17
C ASP A 470 -4.64 18.52 -7.32
N TRP A 471 -4.34 17.86 -6.21
CA TRP A 471 -3.48 16.68 -6.21
C TRP A 471 -4.10 15.56 -7.07
N LEU A 472 -5.37 15.20 -6.87
CA LEU A 472 -6.07 14.19 -7.66
C LEU A 472 -6.16 14.55 -9.15
N SER A 473 -6.38 15.83 -9.47
CA SER A 473 -6.47 16.30 -10.85
C SER A 473 -5.15 16.05 -11.58
N THR A 474 -4.02 16.29 -10.92
CA THR A 474 -2.70 15.97 -11.50
C THR A 474 -2.45 14.45 -11.51
N TYR A 475 -2.85 13.76 -10.43
CA TYR A 475 -2.59 12.33 -10.23
C TYR A 475 -3.26 11.43 -11.28
N LEU A 476 -4.37 11.88 -11.86
CA LEU A 476 -5.18 11.15 -12.83
C LEU A 476 -4.85 11.48 -14.29
N LEU A 477 -3.94 12.42 -14.55
CA LEU A 477 -3.46 12.67 -15.91
C LEU A 477 -2.63 11.49 -16.42
N PRO A 478 -2.59 11.26 -17.75
CA PRO A 478 -1.79 10.19 -18.32
C PRO A 478 -0.30 10.29 -17.96
N THR A 479 0.27 9.21 -17.45
CA THR A 479 1.66 9.14 -16.99
C THR A 479 2.59 8.64 -18.10
N THR A 480 3.85 9.08 -18.04
CA THR A 480 4.83 8.79 -19.09
C THR A 480 5.52 7.44 -18.90
N GLY A 481 5.99 6.84 -20.01
CA GLY A 481 6.78 5.62 -19.99
C GLY A 481 6.12 4.49 -19.19
N ILE A 482 6.90 3.90 -18.28
CA ILE A 482 6.50 2.74 -17.45
C ILE A 482 6.05 3.12 -16.03
N GLN A 483 5.85 4.41 -15.75
CA GLN A 483 5.33 4.84 -14.45
C GLN A 483 3.93 4.26 -14.22
N ASP A 484 3.54 4.11 -12.97
CA ASP A 484 2.18 3.70 -12.59
C ASP A 484 1.13 4.73 -13.05
N GLY A 485 -0.14 4.32 -13.06
CA GLY A 485 -1.28 5.20 -13.40
C GLY A 485 -1.76 5.08 -14.85
N VAL A 486 -2.69 5.96 -15.23
CA VAL A 486 -3.38 5.93 -16.54
C VAL A 486 -2.41 6.26 -17.67
N LYS A 487 -2.59 5.66 -18.84
CA LYS A 487 -1.81 5.89 -20.07
C LYS A 487 -2.64 6.59 -21.12
N THR A 488 -1.97 7.18 -22.11
CA THR A 488 -2.64 7.93 -23.18
C THR A 488 -3.55 7.08 -24.06
N ASP A 489 -3.36 5.76 -24.10
CA ASP A 489 -4.25 4.81 -24.77
C ASP A 489 -5.39 4.27 -23.87
N GLY A 490 -5.51 4.78 -22.65
CA GLY A 490 -6.53 4.38 -21.66
C GLY A 490 -6.15 3.13 -20.85
N THR A 491 -5.03 2.47 -21.13
CA THR A 491 -4.53 1.41 -20.23
C THR A 491 -4.07 2.00 -18.90
N THR A 492 -3.98 1.18 -17.84
CA THR A 492 -3.58 1.63 -16.50
C THR A 492 -2.48 0.74 -15.94
N PHE A 493 -1.38 1.38 -15.54
CA PHE A 493 -0.19 0.68 -15.09
C PHE A 493 -0.18 0.47 -13.59
N HIS A 494 0.24 -0.74 -13.23
CA HIS A 494 0.73 -1.09 -11.91
C HIS A 494 1.78 -2.18 -12.07
N HIS A 495 2.81 -2.21 -11.22
CA HIS A 495 3.94 -3.14 -11.37
C HIS A 495 4.57 -3.07 -12.78
N VAL A 496 4.76 -1.85 -13.30
CA VAL A 496 5.49 -1.59 -14.56
C VAL A 496 4.80 -2.17 -15.82
N GLY A 497 3.49 -2.44 -15.78
CA GLY A 497 2.73 -2.90 -16.93
C GLY A 497 1.23 -2.72 -16.79
N PHE A 498 0.50 -2.92 -17.88
CA PHE A 498 -0.97 -2.90 -17.83
C PHE A 498 -1.49 -4.04 -16.95
N PHE A 499 -2.18 -3.66 -15.88
CA PHE A 499 -2.69 -4.59 -14.87
C PHE A 499 -4.17 -4.30 -14.56
N PRO A 500 -5.11 -4.97 -15.26
CA PRO A 500 -6.54 -4.68 -15.13
C PRO A 500 -7.13 -4.89 -13.73
N ASP A 501 -6.66 -5.87 -12.96
CA ASP A 501 -7.17 -6.09 -11.59
C ASP A 501 -6.87 -4.89 -10.67
N TYR A 502 -5.64 -4.36 -10.70
CA TYR A 502 -5.30 -3.16 -9.94
C TYR A 502 -6.02 -1.91 -10.45
N ALA A 503 -6.19 -1.78 -11.77
CA ALA A 503 -6.97 -0.69 -12.35
C ALA A 503 -8.43 -0.74 -11.87
N ARG A 504 -9.05 -1.92 -11.93
CA ARG A 504 -10.41 -2.18 -11.46
C ARG A 504 -10.56 -1.80 -9.99
N ASP A 505 -9.71 -2.34 -9.12
CA ASP A 505 -9.81 -2.14 -7.67
C ASP A 505 -9.51 -0.68 -7.30
N GLY A 506 -8.55 -0.06 -7.99
CA GLY A 506 -8.29 1.37 -7.91
C GLY A 506 -9.52 2.23 -8.24
N PHE A 507 -10.19 1.94 -9.35
CA PHE A 507 -11.38 2.70 -9.75
C PHE A 507 -12.59 2.42 -8.86
N VAL A 508 -12.71 1.22 -8.28
CA VAL A 508 -13.72 0.93 -7.26
C VAL A 508 -13.53 1.82 -6.04
N GLY A 509 -12.29 2.01 -5.60
CA GLY A 509 -11.96 2.90 -4.49
C GLY A 509 -12.15 4.39 -4.81
N LEU A 510 -11.89 4.80 -6.06
CA LEU A 510 -11.89 6.20 -6.48
C LEU A 510 -13.23 6.74 -6.97
N ALA A 511 -13.97 5.99 -7.78
CA ALA A 511 -15.14 6.50 -8.49
C ALA A 511 -16.25 7.08 -7.58
N PRO A 512 -16.57 6.48 -6.40
CA PRO A 512 -17.54 7.10 -5.48
C PRO A 512 -17.07 8.47 -4.96
N LEU A 513 -15.76 8.66 -4.82
CA LEU A 513 -15.16 9.86 -4.24
C LEU A 513 -15.21 10.99 -5.29
N VAL A 514 -14.99 10.66 -6.56
CA VAL A 514 -15.20 11.59 -7.69
C VAL A 514 -16.65 12.06 -7.74
N TYR A 515 -17.62 11.17 -7.51
CA TYR A 515 -19.04 11.54 -7.40
C TYR A 515 -19.31 12.48 -6.21
N VAL A 516 -18.83 12.13 -5.02
CA VAL A 516 -18.99 12.98 -3.81
C VAL A 516 -18.43 14.38 -4.06
N MET A 517 -17.27 14.47 -4.73
CA MET A 517 -16.59 15.73 -5.04
C MET A 517 -17.09 16.43 -6.32
N SER A 518 -18.05 15.90 -7.07
CA SER A 518 -18.36 16.39 -8.43
C SER A 518 -19.03 17.77 -8.51
N GLY A 519 -19.40 18.36 -7.37
CA GLY A 519 -20.12 19.64 -7.27
C GLY A 519 -19.22 20.82 -6.94
N GLY A 520 -19.51 21.96 -7.57
CA GLY A 520 -18.91 23.26 -7.25
C GLY A 520 -17.37 23.25 -7.32
N PRO A 521 -16.68 23.93 -6.39
CA PRO A 521 -15.23 24.13 -6.45
C PRO A 521 -14.41 22.87 -6.10
N PHE A 522 -15.01 21.75 -5.72
CA PHE A 522 -14.27 20.53 -5.32
C PHE A 522 -14.08 19.52 -6.45
N ARG A 523 -14.72 19.77 -7.60
CA ARG A 523 -14.65 18.91 -8.77
C ARG A 523 -13.22 18.82 -9.29
N ILE A 524 -12.74 17.60 -9.57
CA ILE A 524 -11.47 17.39 -10.26
C ILE A 524 -11.49 18.07 -11.64
N SER A 525 -10.32 18.38 -12.21
CA SER A 525 -10.25 19.03 -13.51
C SER A 525 -10.93 18.21 -14.61
N THR A 526 -11.40 18.88 -15.66
CA THR A 526 -12.04 18.26 -16.82
C THR A 526 -11.14 17.19 -17.43
N GLU A 527 -9.86 17.50 -17.63
CA GLU A 527 -8.88 16.61 -18.25
C GLU A 527 -8.63 15.35 -17.40
N ALA A 528 -8.60 15.52 -16.08
CA ALA A 528 -8.46 14.40 -15.14
C ALA A 528 -9.69 13.48 -15.19
N HIS A 529 -10.89 14.06 -15.25
CA HIS A 529 -12.13 13.31 -15.37
C HIS A 529 -12.23 12.60 -16.73
N GLU A 530 -11.84 13.25 -17.83
CA GLU A 530 -11.76 12.62 -19.16
C GLU A 530 -10.79 11.44 -19.20
N SER A 531 -9.59 11.60 -18.62
CA SER A 531 -8.59 10.54 -18.49
C SER A 531 -9.14 9.34 -17.73
N LEU A 532 -9.79 9.58 -16.58
CA LEU A 532 -10.43 8.53 -15.78
C LEU A 532 -11.57 7.83 -16.55
N LYS A 533 -12.44 8.61 -17.21
CA LYS A 533 -13.52 8.09 -18.06
C LYS A 533 -12.96 7.20 -19.16
N GLN A 534 -11.92 7.64 -19.87
CA GLN A 534 -11.26 6.86 -20.93
C GLN A 534 -10.70 5.55 -20.38
N ALA A 535 -10.07 5.58 -19.20
CA ALA A 535 -9.54 4.38 -18.56
C ALA A 535 -10.63 3.36 -18.20
N VAL A 536 -11.73 3.82 -17.60
CA VAL A 536 -12.87 2.95 -17.26
C VAL A 536 -13.53 2.38 -18.52
N LEU A 537 -13.72 3.19 -19.58
CA LEU A 537 -14.25 2.71 -20.85
C LEU A 537 -13.29 1.77 -21.58
N THR A 538 -11.98 1.88 -21.36
CA THR A 538 -11.00 0.92 -21.88
C THR A 538 -11.18 -0.46 -21.26
N LEU A 539 -11.48 -0.53 -19.96
CA LEU A 539 -11.70 -1.82 -19.28
C LEU A 539 -12.90 -2.60 -19.88
N ARG A 540 -13.98 -1.93 -20.30
CA ARG A 540 -15.12 -2.63 -20.96
C ARG A 540 -14.79 -3.17 -22.35
N VAL A 541 -13.81 -2.58 -23.04
CA VAL A 541 -13.35 -3.06 -24.35
C VAL A 541 -12.46 -4.29 -24.16
N VAL A 542 -11.59 -4.24 -23.15
CA VAL A 542 -10.60 -5.27 -22.84
C VAL A 542 -11.22 -6.50 -22.18
N ALA A 543 -12.15 -6.34 -21.24
CA ALA A 543 -13.05 -7.44 -20.84
C ALA A 543 -13.95 -7.83 -22.01
N ASN A 544 -14.43 -9.07 -22.04
CA ASN A 544 -15.59 -9.36 -22.89
C ASN A 544 -16.85 -8.70 -22.29
N THR A 545 -17.55 -9.39 -21.39
CA THR A 545 -18.64 -8.78 -20.60
C THR A 545 -18.12 -8.44 -19.22
N HIS A 546 -17.59 -9.45 -18.51
CA HIS A 546 -16.94 -9.28 -17.21
C HIS A 546 -15.52 -9.80 -17.24
N HIS A 547 -15.27 -11.02 -17.68
CA HIS A 547 -13.97 -11.65 -17.49
C HIS A 547 -12.88 -11.00 -18.34
N TRP A 548 -11.69 -10.92 -17.76
CA TRP A 548 -10.48 -10.65 -18.52
C TRP A 548 -10.12 -11.86 -19.40
N PRO A 549 -9.56 -11.64 -20.59
CA PRO A 549 -8.70 -12.64 -21.21
C PRO A 549 -7.64 -13.12 -20.21
N VAL A 550 -7.36 -14.42 -20.17
CA VAL A 550 -6.37 -15.05 -19.27
C VAL A 550 -4.99 -14.43 -19.45
N SER A 551 -4.70 -13.99 -20.68
CA SER A 551 -3.47 -13.27 -20.98
C SER A 551 -3.30 -12.04 -20.11
N LEU A 552 -4.39 -11.41 -19.63
CA LEU A 552 -4.44 -10.18 -18.85
C LEU A 552 -4.67 -10.36 -17.35
N SER A 553 -4.82 -11.59 -16.86
CA SER A 553 -5.09 -11.88 -15.44
C SER A 553 -3.87 -11.73 -14.51
N GLY A 554 -2.80 -11.05 -14.94
CA GLY A 554 -1.59 -10.83 -14.15
C GLY A 554 -1.02 -12.14 -13.57
N ARG A 555 -0.85 -12.16 -12.24
CA ARG A 555 -0.42 -13.34 -11.46
C ARG A 555 -1.57 -14.30 -11.07
N ASN A 556 -2.80 -14.04 -11.51
CA ASN A 556 -4.00 -14.79 -11.12
C ASN A 556 -4.69 -15.44 -12.33
N PRO A 557 -4.04 -16.37 -13.07
CA PRO A 557 -4.61 -16.98 -14.28
C PRO A 557 -5.73 -18.00 -14.00
N GLY A 558 -6.64 -17.73 -13.06
CA GLY A 558 -7.77 -18.60 -12.75
C GLY A 558 -8.93 -18.51 -13.76
N GLY A 559 -8.96 -17.47 -14.61
CA GLY A 559 -9.99 -17.28 -15.63
C GLY A 559 -11.31 -16.67 -15.12
N THR A 560 -11.38 -16.29 -13.85
CA THR A 560 -12.57 -15.72 -13.19
C THR A 560 -12.46 -14.25 -12.84
N THR A 561 -11.25 -13.67 -12.91
CA THR A 561 -11.07 -12.23 -12.65
C THR A 561 -11.64 -11.40 -13.79
N GLY A 562 -12.19 -10.24 -13.45
CA GLY A 562 -12.97 -9.46 -14.41
C GLY A 562 -13.38 -8.07 -13.94
N LEU A 563 -14.00 -7.34 -14.86
CA LEU A 563 -14.63 -6.04 -14.72
C LEU A 563 -15.74 -6.07 -13.68
N VAL A 564 -15.89 -4.98 -12.94
CA VAL A 564 -17.04 -4.75 -12.05
C VAL A 564 -17.78 -3.49 -12.46
N ILE A 565 -19.09 -3.46 -12.18
CA ILE A 565 -20.00 -2.37 -12.58
C ILE A 565 -19.79 -1.07 -11.79
N SER A 566 -19.21 -1.15 -10.59
CA SER A 566 -19.16 -0.02 -9.64
C SER A 566 -18.56 1.27 -10.23
N PRO A 567 -17.39 1.28 -10.91
CA PRO A 567 -16.86 2.50 -11.51
C PRO A 567 -17.78 3.13 -12.55
N PHE A 568 -18.45 2.32 -13.37
CA PHE A 568 -19.41 2.82 -14.37
C PHE A 568 -20.61 3.46 -13.69
N GLN A 569 -21.14 2.83 -12.64
CA GLN A 569 -22.26 3.36 -11.87
C GLN A 569 -21.94 4.74 -11.29
N TRP A 570 -20.83 4.85 -10.55
CA TRP A 570 -20.49 6.08 -9.83
C TRP A 570 -20.07 7.21 -10.75
N LEU A 571 -19.29 6.94 -11.79
CA LEU A 571 -18.91 7.98 -12.75
C LEU A 571 -20.08 8.42 -13.63
N THR A 572 -21.06 7.53 -13.90
CA THR A 572 -22.30 7.95 -14.59
C THR A 572 -23.00 9.06 -13.79
N VAL A 573 -23.17 8.89 -12.48
CA VAL A 573 -23.85 9.87 -11.63
C VAL A 573 -22.97 11.04 -11.20
N ALA A 574 -21.65 10.98 -11.47
CA ALA A 574 -20.74 12.11 -11.32
C ALA A 574 -20.93 13.18 -12.43
N GLY A 575 -21.62 12.83 -13.52
CA GLY A 575 -21.88 13.69 -14.67
C GLY A 575 -20.74 13.69 -15.70
N THR A 576 -20.96 14.34 -16.83
CA THR A 576 -19.93 14.45 -17.90
C THR A 576 -18.72 15.24 -17.43
N PRO A 577 -17.48 14.97 -17.90
CA PRO A 577 -16.27 15.66 -17.46
C PRO A 577 -16.35 17.19 -17.40
N ASP A 578 -16.92 17.80 -18.43
CA ASP A 578 -17.16 19.24 -18.61
C ASP A 578 -18.32 19.82 -17.78
N ALA A 579 -18.99 18.98 -16.97
CA ALA A 579 -20.18 19.32 -16.18
C ALA A 579 -21.40 19.75 -17.01
N SER A 580 -21.44 19.49 -18.33
CA SER A 580 -22.60 19.85 -19.17
C SER A 580 -23.83 18.99 -18.91
N ARG A 581 -23.68 17.81 -18.30
CA ARG A 581 -24.79 16.91 -17.92
C ARG A 581 -24.56 16.28 -16.55
N ASP A 582 -25.64 16.20 -15.77
CA ASP A 582 -25.65 15.52 -14.46
C ASP A 582 -25.47 14.00 -14.55
N LEU A 583 -25.76 13.41 -15.71
CA LEU A 583 -25.49 12.00 -16.01
C LEU A 583 -24.62 11.90 -17.25
N ASP A 584 -23.50 11.17 -17.16
CA ASP A 584 -22.68 10.86 -18.34
C ASP A 584 -23.39 9.79 -19.21
N PRO A 585 -23.78 10.11 -20.45
CA PRO A 585 -24.56 9.20 -21.28
C PRO A 585 -23.75 8.00 -21.79
N GLU A 586 -22.43 8.14 -21.97
CA GLU A 586 -21.58 7.08 -22.51
C GLU A 586 -21.24 6.05 -21.42
N LEU A 587 -20.84 6.53 -20.24
CA LEU A 587 -20.69 5.68 -19.07
C LEU A 587 -22.03 5.07 -18.66
N GLY A 588 -23.13 5.83 -18.80
CA GLY A 588 -24.49 5.37 -18.53
C GLY A 588 -24.93 4.23 -19.45
N ALA A 589 -24.64 4.31 -20.75
CA ALA A 589 -24.94 3.24 -21.69
C ALA A 589 -24.15 1.96 -21.38
N ALA A 590 -22.87 2.09 -21.00
CA ALA A 590 -22.04 0.98 -20.55
C ALA A 590 -22.54 0.39 -19.21
N PHE A 591 -22.92 1.23 -18.25
CA PHE A 591 -23.53 0.84 -16.99
C PHE A 591 -24.80 0.01 -17.21
N LEU A 592 -25.70 0.48 -18.08
CA LEU A 592 -26.95 -0.22 -18.42
C LEU A 592 -26.69 -1.60 -19.04
N ARG A 593 -25.68 -1.74 -19.91
CA ARG A 593 -25.27 -3.05 -20.47
C ARG A 593 -24.72 -4.01 -19.41
N LEU A 594 -24.07 -3.48 -18.37
CA LEU A 594 -23.41 -4.26 -17.33
C LEU A 594 -24.33 -4.61 -16.15
N LEU A 595 -25.59 -4.18 -16.17
CA LEU A 595 -26.54 -4.45 -15.09
C LEU A 595 -26.66 -5.98 -14.84
N PRO A 596 -26.64 -6.41 -13.57
CA PRO A 596 -26.88 -7.81 -13.23
C PRO A 596 -28.34 -8.17 -13.48
N ALA A 597 -28.65 -9.47 -13.53
CA ALA A 597 -30.02 -9.96 -13.68
C ALA A 597 -30.97 -9.44 -12.58
N ALA A 598 -30.45 -9.20 -11.37
CA ALA A 598 -31.17 -8.58 -10.27
C ALA A 598 -30.48 -7.28 -9.83
N PRO A 599 -30.79 -6.13 -10.48
CA PRO A 599 -30.23 -4.84 -10.09
C PRO A 599 -30.71 -4.39 -8.72
N THR A 600 -29.85 -3.68 -7.99
CA THR A 600 -30.22 -3.04 -6.73
C THR A 600 -31.22 -1.89 -6.94
N THR A 601 -31.92 -1.47 -5.89
CA THR A 601 -32.82 -0.31 -5.95
C THR A 601 -32.10 0.95 -6.44
N ALA A 602 -30.86 1.18 -6.02
CA ALA A 602 -30.03 2.29 -6.49
C ALA A 602 -29.76 2.19 -8.01
N GLN A 603 -29.39 1.00 -8.49
CA GLN A 603 -29.15 0.77 -9.92
C GLN A 603 -30.40 0.98 -10.77
N LYS A 604 -31.57 0.51 -10.31
CA LYS A 604 -32.87 0.74 -10.99
C LYS A 604 -33.20 2.23 -11.10
N LYS A 605 -32.95 3.01 -10.04
CA LYS A 605 -33.15 4.46 -10.05
C LYS A 605 -32.24 5.16 -11.07
N ILE A 606 -30.97 4.79 -11.13
CA ILE A 606 -30.02 5.33 -12.13
C ILE A 606 -30.49 4.95 -13.54
N ALA A 607 -30.86 3.69 -13.77
CA ALA A 607 -31.33 3.21 -15.07
C ALA A 607 -32.59 3.95 -15.54
N ALA A 608 -33.56 4.19 -14.65
CA ALA A 608 -34.76 4.96 -14.97
C ALA A 608 -34.44 6.41 -15.35
N ARG A 609 -33.52 7.07 -14.63
CA ARG A 609 -33.07 8.43 -14.96
C ARG A 609 -32.34 8.50 -16.31
N LEU A 610 -31.51 7.49 -16.62
CA LEU A 610 -30.85 7.38 -17.92
C LEU A 610 -31.85 7.20 -19.05
N ALA A 611 -32.83 6.31 -18.88
CA ALA A 611 -33.89 6.08 -19.87
C ALA A 611 -34.73 7.34 -20.12
N ALA A 612 -35.10 8.08 -19.06
CA ALA A 612 -35.80 9.36 -19.18
C ALA A 612 -34.98 10.41 -19.94
N GLY A 613 -33.64 10.33 -19.86
CA GLY A 613 -32.70 11.15 -20.62
C GLY A 613 -32.35 10.61 -22.03
N GLY A 614 -33.08 9.60 -22.52
CA GLY A 614 -32.88 9.00 -23.85
C GLY A 614 -31.66 8.09 -23.98
N VAL A 615 -31.04 7.68 -22.86
CA VAL A 615 -29.88 6.77 -22.86
C VAL A 615 -30.36 5.33 -22.77
N SER A 616 -29.90 4.50 -23.70
CA SER A 616 -30.16 3.05 -23.72
C SER A 616 -28.87 2.26 -23.48
N ALA A 617 -29.01 0.97 -23.14
CA ALA A 617 -27.86 0.09 -23.02
C ALA A 617 -27.09 0.05 -24.35
N GLU A 618 -25.77 0.20 -24.27
CA GLU A 618 -24.93 0.02 -25.44
C GLU A 618 -24.95 -1.44 -25.93
N SER A 619 -24.67 -1.65 -27.21
CA SER A 619 -24.34 -2.97 -27.73
C SER A 619 -22.96 -3.42 -27.24
N ALA A 620 -22.66 -4.71 -27.37
CA ALA A 620 -21.31 -5.20 -27.11
C ALA A 620 -20.30 -4.41 -27.97
N PRO A 621 -19.19 -3.91 -27.38
CA PRO A 621 -18.21 -3.13 -28.13
C PRO A 621 -17.75 -3.88 -29.40
N SER A 622 -17.84 -3.23 -30.56
CA SER A 622 -17.48 -3.79 -31.86
C SER A 622 -16.43 -2.92 -32.53
N GLY A 623 -15.29 -3.50 -32.90
CA GLY A 623 -14.16 -2.73 -33.39
C GLY A 623 -12.83 -3.48 -33.33
N ALA A 624 -11.75 -2.73 -33.54
CA ALA A 624 -10.37 -3.18 -33.40
C ALA A 624 -9.59 -2.13 -32.62
N TRP A 625 -8.84 -2.54 -31.60
CA TRP A 625 -8.06 -1.65 -30.73
C TRP A 625 -6.63 -2.17 -30.59
N ALA A 626 -5.67 -1.25 -30.61
CA ALA A 626 -4.28 -1.52 -30.28
C ALA A 626 -3.88 -0.74 -29.02
N TYR A 627 -3.67 -1.47 -27.94
CA TYR A 627 -3.20 -0.93 -26.66
C TYR A 627 -1.69 -1.23 -26.54
N ASN A 628 -0.89 -0.33 -27.08
CA ASN A 628 0.55 -0.53 -27.20
C ASN A 628 1.27 -0.46 -25.85
N TYR A 629 0.72 0.30 -24.88
CA TYR A 629 1.18 0.25 -23.49
C TYR A 629 0.84 -1.08 -22.80
N ALA A 630 0.07 -1.97 -23.43
CA ALA A 630 -0.18 -3.33 -22.96
C ALA A 630 0.39 -4.43 -23.87
N ALA A 631 1.05 -4.07 -24.99
CA ALA A 631 1.38 -4.99 -26.10
C ALA A 631 0.18 -5.88 -26.47
N LEU A 632 -1.00 -5.26 -26.55
CA LEU A 632 -2.29 -5.94 -26.68
C LEU A 632 -3.02 -5.42 -27.93
N ALA A 633 -3.54 -6.35 -28.73
CA ALA A 633 -4.55 -6.07 -29.74
C ALA A 633 -5.86 -6.74 -29.32
N VAL A 634 -6.98 -6.03 -29.48
CA VAL A 634 -8.32 -6.53 -29.19
C VAL A 634 -9.17 -6.37 -30.45
N GLN A 635 -9.79 -7.45 -30.89
CA GLN A 635 -10.75 -7.47 -31.99
C GLN A 635 -12.09 -7.95 -31.43
N ARG A 636 -13.18 -7.26 -31.74
CA ARG A 636 -14.53 -7.68 -31.33
C ARG A 636 -15.53 -7.52 -32.46
N ARG A 637 -16.39 -8.52 -32.64
CA ARG A 637 -17.63 -8.42 -33.42
C ARG A 637 -18.70 -9.16 -32.64
N ASP A 638 -19.92 -8.63 -32.68
CA ASP A 638 -21.04 -9.15 -31.90
C ASP A 638 -20.63 -9.34 -30.43
N ALA A 639 -20.94 -10.49 -29.84
CA ALA A 639 -20.54 -10.83 -28.47
C ALA A 639 -19.13 -11.43 -28.36
N TRP A 640 -18.46 -11.79 -29.47
CA TRP A 640 -17.16 -12.45 -29.40
C TRP A 640 -15.99 -11.45 -29.38
N GLN A 641 -14.89 -11.88 -28.75
CA GLN A 641 -13.66 -11.13 -28.63
C GLN A 641 -12.47 -12.02 -28.96
N VAL A 642 -11.50 -11.47 -29.69
CA VAL A 642 -10.18 -12.05 -29.88
C VAL A 642 -9.15 -11.09 -29.30
N THR A 643 -8.27 -11.60 -28.45
CA THR A 643 -7.16 -10.82 -27.91
C THR A 643 -5.83 -11.43 -28.28
N VAL A 644 -4.92 -10.61 -28.78
CA VAL A 644 -3.54 -10.98 -29.08
C VAL A 644 -2.63 -10.25 -28.10
N ARG A 645 -1.93 -10.97 -27.22
CA ARG A 645 -1.02 -10.38 -26.22
C ARG A 645 0.43 -10.80 -26.45
N GLY A 646 1.30 -9.80 -26.60
CA GLY A 646 2.74 -9.94 -26.68
C GLY A 646 3.46 -9.37 -25.44
N HIS A 647 4.78 -9.34 -25.51
CA HIS A 647 5.66 -8.63 -24.57
C HIS A 647 6.85 -8.04 -25.33
N ASN A 648 7.65 -7.19 -24.68
CA ASN A 648 8.85 -6.57 -25.28
C ASN A 648 9.86 -6.14 -24.20
N ARG A 649 10.91 -5.41 -24.58
CA ARG A 649 11.93 -4.91 -23.63
C ARG A 649 11.41 -4.00 -22.51
N TYR A 650 10.22 -3.43 -22.65
CA TYR A 650 9.59 -2.52 -21.68
C TYR A 650 8.51 -3.21 -20.85
N LEU A 651 7.74 -4.10 -21.49
CA LEU A 651 6.60 -4.77 -20.89
C LEU A 651 6.96 -6.22 -20.59
N TRP A 652 6.85 -6.61 -19.33
CA TRP A 652 7.17 -7.95 -18.85
C TRP A 652 6.29 -9.02 -19.49
N SER A 653 6.77 -10.26 -19.53
CA SER A 653 6.01 -11.37 -20.08
C SER A 653 4.92 -11.86 -19.15
N THR A 654 5.26 -12.15 -17.90
CA THR A 654 4.30 -12.57 -16.87
C THR A 654 4.80 -12.16 -15.48
N GLU A 655 3.89 -11.98 -14.53
CA GLU A 655 4.22 -11.77 -13.11
C GLU A 655 4.10 -13.11 -12.38
N ILE A 656 5.16 -13.52 -11.68
CA ILE A 656 5.23 -14.77 -10.92
C ILE A 656 5.72 -14.44 -9.52
N TYR A 657 5.01 -14.93 -8.50
CA TYR A 657 5.44 -14.89 -7.11
C TYR A 657 5.46 -16.30 -6.54
N ASP A 658 6.00 -16.44 -5.33
CA ASP A 658 5.78 -17.66 -4.58
C ASP A 658 4.27 -17.87 -4.35
N GLY A 659 3.83 -19.12 -4.49
CA GLY A 659 2.40 -19.47 -4.50
C GLY A 659 1.53 -18.89 -5.63
N SER A 660 2.07 -18.10 -6.57
CA SER A 660 1.25 -17.44 -7.61
C SER A 660 1.84 -17.58 -9.02
N ASN A 661 1.03 -18.08 -9.96
CA ASN A 661 1.35 -18.16 -11.39
C ASN A 661 2.67 -18.87 -11.74
N TRP A 662 3.01 -19.93 -11.00
CA TRP A 662 4.26 -20.68 -11.18
C TRP A 662 4.56 -21.11 -12.62
N TYR A 663 3.53 -21.36 -13.44
CA TYR A 663 3.68 -21.88 -14.80
C TYR A 663 3.32 -20.86 -15.90
N GLY A 664 3.20 -19.57 -15.55
CA GLY A 664 2.77 -18.50 -16.45
C GLY A 664 3.75 -18.11 -17.56
N ARG A 665 4.89 -18.78 -17.72
CA ARG A 665 6.01 -18.37 -18.59
C ARG A 665 5.57 -17.94 -19.99
N TYR A 666 4.59 -18.62 -20.57
CA TYR A 666 4.16 -18.41 -21.95
C TYR A 666 2.91 -17.53 -22.10
N ASN A 667 2.47 -16.83 -21.06
CA ASN A 667 1.21 -16.06 -21.05
C ASN A 667 1.14 -14.95 -22.11
N THR A 668 2.27 -14.46 -22.61
CA THR A 668 2.34 -13.34 -23.57
C THR A 668 3.26 -13.64 -24.75
N TYR A 669 3.43 -14.92 -25.09
CA TYR A 669 4.26 -15.38 -26.21
C TYR A 669 3.47 -15.30 -27.53
N GLY A 670 2.85 -14.14 -27.79
CA GLY A 670 1.90 -13.96 -28.89
C GLY A 670 0.60 -14.72 -28.66
N GLN A 671 0.13 -14.84 -27.41
CA GLN A 671 -1.07 -15.58 -27.08
C GLN A 671 -2.27 -14.99 -27.83
N ILE A 672 -3.02 -15.84 -28.55
CA ILE A 672 -4.25 -15.49 -29.24
C ILE A 672 -5.39 -16.22 -28.53
N GLN A 673 -6.16 -15.49 -27.73
CA GLN A 673 -7.33 -16.05 -27.03
C GLN A 673 -8.62 -15.60 -27.71
N VAL A 674 -9.57 -16.53 -27.86
CA VAL A 674 -10.92 -16.27 -28.37
C VAL A 674 -11.92 -16.48 -27.24
N LEU A 675 -12.73 -15.48 -26.94
CA LEU A 675 -13.87 -15.54 -26.02
C LEU A 675 -15.14 -15.41 -26.84
N HIS A 676 -15.96 -16.47 -26.89
CA HIS A 676 -17.08 -16.55 -27.84
C HIS A 676 -18.29 -17.39 -27.39
N ARG A 677 -18.26 -17.98 -26.19
CA ARG A 677 -19.34 -18.83 -25.67
C ARG A 677 -19.77 -18.39 -24.28
N GLY A 678 -21.03 -18.69 -23.94
CA GLY A 678 -21.68 -18.30 -22.69
C GLY A 678 -22.64 -17.13 -22.87
N THR A 679 -23.54 -16.94 -21.91
CA THR A 679 -24.43 -15.77 -21.83
C THR A 679 -24.56 -15.33 -20.37
N PRO A 680 -23.71 -14.41 -19.89
CA PRO A 680 -22.67 -13.68 -20.63
C PRO A 680 -21.48 -14.56 -21.04
N VAL A 681 -20.66 -14.10 -22.00
CA VAL A 681 -19.48 -14.83 -22.45
C VAL A 681 -18.45 -14.94 -21.32
N THR A 682 -17.97 -16.16 -21.05
CA THR A 682 -16.99 -16.45 -20.00
C THR A 682 -15.75 -17.17 -20.54
N ASN A 683 -14.67 -17.17 -19.76
CA ASN A 683 -13.48 -17.99 -20.04
C ASN A 683 -13.82 -19.49 -20.04
N LEU A 684 -14.60 -19.95 -19.05
CA LEU A 684 -14.97 -21.36 -18.90
C LEU A 684 -15.77 -21.87 -20.11
N ASP A 685 -16.83 -21.17 -20.47
CA ASP A 685 -17.68 -21.55 -21.61
C ASP A 685 -16.91 -21.48 -22.94
N SER A 686 -15.91 -20.60 -23.01
CA SER A 686 -14.99 -20.49 -24.16
C SER A 686 -13.83 -21.50 -24.11
N GLY A 687 -13.86 -22.46 -23.19
CA GLY A 687 -12.95 -23.61 -23.14
C GLY A 687 -11.71 -23.44 -22.26
N TYR A 688 -11.68 -22.44 -21.38
CA TYR A 688 -10.59 -22.28 -20.40
C TYR A 688 -11.01 -22.74 -19.01
N SER A 689 -10.46 -23.88 -18.57
CA SER A 689 -10.42 -24.29 -17.17
C SER A 689 -8.98 -24.18 -16.67
N HIS A 690 -8.79 -23.75 -15.44
CA HIS A 690 -7.48 -23.79 -14.78
C HIS A 690 -7.02 -25.25 -14.55
N ASP A 691 -7.95 -26.10 -14.11
CA ASP A 691 -7.66 -27.47 -13.74
C ASP A 691 -7.48 -28.33 -14.99
N GLY A 692 -6.38 -29.10 -15.03
CA GLY A 692 -6.00 -29.92 -16.18
C GLY A 692 -5.38 -29.12 -17.35
N TYR A 693 -5.19 -27.81 -17.20
CA TYR A 693 -4.65 -26.97 -18.28
C TYR A 693 -3.17 -27.26 -18.57
N ASP A 694 -2.80 -27.49 -19.84
CA ASP A 694 -1.40 -27.57 -20.27
C ASP A 694 -0.83 -26.16 -20.52
N TRP A 695 -0.05 -25.65 -19.56
CA TRP A 695 0.54 -24.32 -19.60
C TRP A 695 1.62 -24.14 -20.68
N ASN A 696 2.08 -25.24 -21.30
CA ASN A 696 2.91 -25.15 -22.49
C ASN A 696 2.10 -24.75 -23.73
N ARG A 697 0.81 -25.08 -23.77
CA ARG A 697 -0.04 -24.99 -24.96
C ARG A 697 -1.04 -23.85 -24.86
N ARG A 698 -0.55 -22.67 -24.49
CA ARG A 698 -1.35 -21.44 -24.53
C ARG A 698 -1.81 -21.17 -25.98
N PRO A 699 -3.10 -20.89 -26.24
CA PRO A 699 -3.63 -20.64 -27.58
C PRO A 699 -2.81 -19.61 -28.37
N GLY A 700 -2.45 -19.94 -29.61
CA GLY A 700 -1.70 -19.07 -30.52
C GLY A 700 -0.19 -18.93 -30.24
N THR A 701 0.31 -19.46 -29.11
CA THR A 701 1.72 -19.31 -28.76
C THR A 701 2.63 -20.29 -29.52
N THR A 702 3.88 -19.89 -29.73
CA THR A 702 4.97 -20.81 -30.13
C THR A 702 5.89 -21.01 -28.95
N THR A 703 5.96 -22.24 -28.43
CA THR A 703 6.64 -22.55 -27.17
C THR A 703 7.47 -23.82 -27.27
N LEU A 704 8.40 -23.98 -26.33
CA LEU A 704 9.02 -25.28 -26.09
C LEU A 704 8.13 -26.05 -25.11
N HIS A 705 7.68 -27.24 -25.49
CA HIS A 705 6.96 -28.11 -24.55
C HIS A 705 7.95 -28.63 -23.50
N LYS A 706 7.71 -28.30 -22.23
CA LYS A 706 8.61 -28.61 -21.12
C LYS A 706 7.88 -29.44 -20.05
N PRO A 707 8.62 -30.35 -19.39
CA PRO A 707 8.17 -30.90 -18.11
C PRO A 707 7.91 -29.79 -17.09
N TRP A 708 6.91 -29.97 -16.22
CA TRP A 708 6.46 -28.97 -15.25
C TRP A 708 7.59 -28.39 -14.39
N ALA A 709 8.49 -29.23 -13.89
CA ALA A 709 9.65 -28.80 -13.11
C ALA A 709 10.55 -27.79 -13.86
N ARG A 710 10.62 -27.88 -15.19
CA ARG A 710 11.38 -26.94 -16.05
C ARG A 710 10.53 -25.78 -16.58
N LEU A 711 9.20 -25.89 -16.53
CA LEU A 711 8.27 -24.81 -16.87
C LEU A 711 8.11 -23.83 -15.72
N LYS A 712 8.16 -24.32 -14.47
CA LYS A 712 8.07 -23.53 -13.24
C LYS A 712 9.00 -22.31 -13.31
N GLY A 713 8.49 -21.15 -12.91
CA GLY A 713 9.26 -19.93 -12.76
C GLY A 713 10.38 -20.13 -11.75
N ASP A 714 11.60 -19.75 -12.12
CA ASP A 714 12.73 -19.73 -11.21
C ASP A 714 12.74 -18.38 -10.48
N LEU A 715 12.45 -18.42 -9.18
CA LEU A 715 12.40 -17.26 -8.30
C LEU A 715 13.71 -17.07 -7.51
N THR A 716 14.72 -17.93 -7.73
CA THR A 716 16.02 -17.84 -7.05
C THR A 716 16.97 -16.82 -7.69
N GLY A 717 16.53 -16.13 -8.75
CA GLY A 717 17.29 -15.10 -9.46
C GLY A 717 16.51 -13.80 -9.66
N THR A 718 17.24 -12.69 -9.71
CA THR A 718 16.75 -11.36 -10.07
C THR A 718 15.92 -11.42 -11.36
N ILE A 719 14.70 -10.84 -11.34
CA ILE A 719 13.73 -10.85 -12.45
C ILE A 719 14.41 -10.64 -13.81
N ARG A 720 14.50 -11.70 -14.64
CA ARG A 720 15.11 -11.63 -15.97
C ARG A 720 14.13 -11.00 -16.96
N ARG A 721 14.33 -9.71 -17.30
CA ARG A 721 13.68 -9.06 -18.45
C ARG A 721 14.17 -9.71 -19.76
N SER A 722 13.26 -10.03 -20.68
CA SER A 722 13.61 -10.52 -22.02
C SER A 722 14.13 -9.40 -22.92
N CYS A 723 15.28 -9.61 -23.58
CA CYS A 723 15.81 -8.71 -24.60
C CYS A 723 15.18 -8.99 -25.98
N SER A 724 14.31 -8.11 -26.48
CA SER A 724 13.97 -8.03 -27.90
C SER A 724 13.47 -6.62 -28.26
N PRO A 725 14.07 -5.91 -29.24
CA PRO A 725 13.58 -4.62 -29.72
C PRO A 725 12.60 -4.84 -30.88
N THR A 726 11.29 -4.78 -30.61
CA THR A 726 10.28 -4.56 -31.66
C THR A 726 9.32 -3.44 -31.27
N ARG A 727 9.00 -2.58 -32.25
CA ARG A 727 8.04 -1.48 -32.14
C ARG A 727 6.61 -2.03 -32.26
N GLY A 728 5.70 -1.49 -31.45
CA GLY A 728 4.31 -1.94 -31.32
C GLY A 728 3.45 -1.79 -32.58
N SER A 729 2.19 -2.18 -32.46
CA SER A 729 1.25 -2.32 -33.59
C SER A 729 0.53 -0.99 -33.88
N PRO A 730 0.47 -0.51 -35.12
CA PRO A 730 -0.33 0.67 -35.46
C PRO A 730 -1.82 0.33 -35.50
N ALA A 731 -2.66 1.14 -34.85
CA ALA A 731 -4.10 1.21 -35.13
C ALA A 731 -4.41 2.52 -35.88
N ARG A 732 -5.11 2.43 -37.02
CA ARG A 732 -5.67 3.60 -37.73
C ARG A 732 -7.11 3.80 -37.26
N THR A 733 -7.34 4.69 -36.30
CA THR A 733 -8.70 5.10 -35.82
C THR A 733 -9.57 3.87 -35.43
N PRO A 734 -10.82 4.00 -34.95
CA PRO A 734 -11.69 2.83 -34.84
C PRO A 734 -12.06 2.37 -36.26
N SER A 735 -11.20 1.57 -36.88
CA SER A 735 -11.38 1.02 -38.22
C SER A 735 -11.49 -0.50 -38.21
N ARG A 736 -12.01 -1.06 -39.29
CA ARG A 736 -12.50 -2.45 -39.40
C ARG A 736 -11.41 -3.54 -39.28
N GLY A 737 -10.13 -3.21 -39.07
CA GLY A 737 -9.06 -4.19 -38.92
C GLY A 737 -7.87 -3.70 -38.09
N ALA A 738 -7.13 -4.64 -37.48
CA ALA A 738 -5.87 -4.40 -36.79
C ALA A 738 -4.88 -5.52 -37.13
N THR A 739 -3.58 -5.18 -37.16
CA THR A 739 -2.48 -6.13 -37.33
C THR A 739 -1.67 -6.18 -36.03
N ALA A 740 -1.44 -7.36 -35.47
CA ALA A 740 -0.58 -7.55 -34.31
C ALA A 740 0.78 -8.14 -34.73
N CYS A 741 1.87 -7.63 -34.16
CA CYS A 741 3.22 -8.16 -34.38
C CYS A 741 3.99 -8.28 -33.06
N SER A 742 4.64 -9.43 -32.84
CA SER A 742 5.55 -9.65 -31.72
C SER A 742 6.75 -10.47 -32.18
N ARG A 743 7.97 -10.03 -31.83
CA ARG A 743 9.19 -10.83 -32.00
C ARG A 743 9.58 -11.43 -30.65
N CYS A 744 9.23 -12.69 -30.47
CA CYS A 744 9.58 -13.44 -29.27
C CYS A 744 11.09 -13.72 -29.25
N GLY A 745 11.75 -13.37 -28.14
CA GLY A 745 13.16 -13.68 -27.89
C GLY A 745 13.33 -14.14 -26.45
N CYS A 746 13.91 -15.33 -26.25
CA CYS A 746 14.30 -15.80 -24.93
C CYS A 746 15.76 -15.37 -24.64
N ALA A 747 16.04 -14.92 -23.42
CA ALA A 747 17.41 -14.65 -23.02
C ALA A 747 18.21 -15.97 -22.99
N SER A 748 19.23 -16.11 -23.84
CA SER A 748 20.25 -17.15 -23.71
C SER A 748 21.24 -16.76 -22.62
N THR A 749 21.60 -17.69 -21.75
CA THR A 749 22.73 -17.52 -20.81
C THR A 749 24.01 -17.23 -21.60
N PRO A 750 24.84 -16.24 -21.20
CA PRO A 750 26.18 -16.13 -21.75
C PRO A 750 26.99 -17.33 -21.22
N SER A 751 27.29 -18.26 -22.12
CA SER A 751 28.25 -19.34 -21.86
C SER A 751 29.65 -18.73 -21.76
N THR A 752 30.17 -18.57 -20.55
CA THR A 752 31.60 -18.45 -20.29
C THR A 752 32.26 -19.81 -20.56
N ARG A 753 32.71 -20.02 -21.80
CA ARG A 753 33.85 -20.89 -22.11
C ARG A 753 34.35 -20.57 -23.52
N ALA A 754 35.37 -19.71 -23.57
CA ALA A 754 36.36 -19.81 -24.63
C ALA A 754 37.08 -21.15 -24.42
N ALA A 755 36.77 -22.13 -25.25
CA ALA A 755 37.57 -23.33 -25.39
C ALA A 755 38.23 -23.25 -26.76
N THR A 756 39.50 -22.88 -26.72
CA THR A 756 40.48 -23.01 -27.81
C THR A 756 40.47 -24.45 -28.30
N VAL A 757 40.20 -24.66 -29.60
CA VAL A 757 40.42 -25.95 -30.26
C VAL A 757 41.70 -25.82 -31.10
N PRO A 758 42.68 -26.73 -30.96
CA PRO A 758 43.92 -26.66 -31.72
C PRO A 758 43.70 -27.13 -33.17
N ALA A 759 44.40 -26.46 -34.08
CA ALA A 759 44.49 -26.80 -35.50
C ALA A 759 45.40 -28.02 -35.73
N HIS A 760 45.04 -28.86 -36.71
CA HIS A 760 45.93 -29.65 -37.60
C HIS A 760 45.10 -30.44 -38.64
N PRO A 761 45.65 -30.90 -39.78
CA PRO A 761 45.74 -30.09 -41.00
C PRO A 761 45.10 -30.73 -42.25
N SER A 762 44.97 -29.89 -43.28
CA SER A 762 44.84 -30.14 -44.74
C SER A 762 44.66 -31.58 -45.27
N SER A 763 43.64 -31.76 -46.10
CA SER A 763 43.80 -32.45 -47.38
C SER A 763 42.94 -31.78 -48.47
N SER A 764 43.59 -31.59 -49.61
CA SER A 764 43.12 -30.96 -50.84
C SER A 764 42.33 -31.91 -51.72
N SER A 765 41.30 -31.43 -52.41
CA SER A 765 41.09 -31.75 -53.83
C SER A 765 40.09 -30.79 -54.48
N THR A 766 40.58 -30.14 -55.52
CA THR A 766 39.88 -29.42 -56.59
C THR A 766 39.04 -30.36 -57.45
N THR A 767 37.86 -29.93 -57.93
CA THR A 767 37.55 -29.86 -59.39
C THR A 767 36.19 -29.20 -59.67
N SER A 768 36.21 -28.45 -60.77
CA SER A 768 35.18 -27.70 -61.51
C SER A 768 33.95 -28.48 -61.98
N SER A 769 32.80 -27.80 -62.15
CA SER A 769 32.09 -27.60 -63.45
C SER A 769 30.65 -27.07 -63.30
N SER A 770 30.36 -25.91 -63.93
CA SER A 770 29.04 -25.57 -64.51
C SER A 770 28.94 -26.22 -65.93
N PRO A 771 27.89 -26.07 -66.78
CA PRO A 771 26.62 -25.29 -66.71
C PRO A 771 25.37 -26.01 -67.29
N SER A 772 24.18 -25.36 -67.30
CA SER A 772 23.25 -25.21 -68.46
C SER A 772 21.78 -24.90 -68.07
N GLY A 773 21.19 -23.83 -68.65
CA GLY A 773 19.73 -23.61 -68.81
C GLY A 773 19.18 -24.35 -70.07
N PRO A 774 17.96 -24.06 -70.62
CA PRO A 774 17.44 -22.70 -70.92
C PRO A 774 15.89 -22.43 -70.97
N ALA A 775 15.53 -21.13 -71.16
CA ALA A 775 14.43 -20.43 -71.91
C ALA A 775 12.93 -20.90 -71.89
N SER A 776 11.88 -20.05 -71.95
CA SER A 776 11.57 -18.88 -72.84
C SER A 776 10.32 -18.07 -72.37
N ARG A 777 10.34 -16.70 -72.38
CA ARG A 777 9.65 -15.66 -73.22
C ARG A 777 8.10 -15.70 -73.30
N THR A 778 7.36 -14.61 -73.02
CA THR A 778 7.07 -13.46 -73.94
C THR A 778 6.78 -12.12 -73.25
N ALA A 779 6.81 -11.02 -74.02
CA ALA A 779 6.84 -9.61 -73.62
C ALA A 779 5.79 -8.75 -74.36
N THR A 780 5.37 -7.64 -73.74
CA THR A 780 4.97 -6.31 -74.31
C THR A 780 4.74 -5.38 -73.09
N GLY A 781 5.18 -4.14 -72.93
CA GLY A 781 5.73 -3.10 -73.79
C GLY A 781 4.96 -1.78 -73.55
N SER A 782 5.53 -0.80 -72.83
CA SER A 782 5.28 0.65 -73.02
C SER A 782 5.99 1.50 -71.96
N THR A 783 6.65 2.55 -72.45
CA THR A 783 7.64 3.45 -71.85
C THR A 783 7.05 4.71 -71.21
N ARG A 784 7.63 5.20 -70.09
CA ARG A 784 7.90 6.64 -69.90
C ARG A 784 8.93 6.95 -68.79
N ARG A 785 10.07 7.50 -69.24
CA ARG A 785 10.96 8.54 -68.69
C ARG A 785 11.35 8.54 -67.19
N ARG A 786 12.65 8.34 -66.95
CA ARG A 786 13.50 8.79 -65.81
C ARG A 786 13.88 10.29 -66.01
N PRO A 787 14.35 11.06 -64.99
CA PRO A 787 15.48 10.69 -64.13
C PRO A 787 15.43 11.09 -62.65
N ARG A 788 16.25 10.36 -61.87
CA ARG A 788 16.76 10.76 -60.56
C ARG A 788 17.80 11.87 -60.73
N SER A 789 17.73 12.92 -59.93
CA SER A 789 18.84 13.83 -59.67
C SER A 789 19.07 13.96 -58.15
N SER A 790 20.35 14.14 -57.86
CA SER A 790 21.09 14.16 -56.60
C SER A 790 21.03 15.49 -55.83
N ARG A 791 21.20 15.44 -54.49
CA ARG A 791 22.08 16.28 -53.60
C ARG A 791 21.54 16.30 -52.15
N PRO A 792 22.30 16.76 -51.13
CA PRO A 792 23.65 16.38 -50.73
C PRO A 792 23.73 16.01 -49.22
N GLY A 793 24.88 15.50 -48.77
CA GLY A 793 25.13 15.18 -47.35
C GLY A 793 25.20 16.42 -46.45
N LEU A 794 24.78 16.25 -45.19
CA LEU A 794 24.92 17.21 -44.09
C LEU A 794 25.90 16.64 -43.03
N PRO A 795 26.76 17.48 -42.43
CA PRO A 795 27.86 17.07 -41.54
C PRO A 795 27.40 16.88 -40.08
N PRO A 796 28.22 16.21 -39.23
CA PRO A 796 27.92 16.00 -37.81
C PRO A 796 28.18 17.26 -36.97
N PRO A 797 27.52 17.41 -35.79
CA PRO A 797 27.70 18.56 -34.91
C PRO A 797 29.04 18.52 -34.15
N PRO A 798 29.60 19.70 -33.80
CA PRO A 798 30.96 19.81 -33.30
C PRO A 798 31.10 19.47 -31.80
N ARG A 799 32.20 18.79 -31.47
CA ARG A 799 32.75 18.66 -30.12
C ARG A 799 33.42 19.98 -29.72
N ARG A 800 33.22 20.44 -28.48
CA ARG A 800 34.08 21.46 -27.86
C ARG A 800 34.89 20.87 -26.70
N PRO A 801 36.09 21.42 -26.43
CA PRO A 801 37.18 20.70 -25.80
C PRO A 801 37.41 21.07 -24.33
N SER A 802 38.10 20.15 -23.66
CA SER A 802 38.75 20.25 -22.36
C SER A 802 39.82 21.36 -22.31
N SER A 803 39.88 22.10 -21.20
CA SER A 803 41.06 22.84 -20.80
C SER A 803 41.48 22.46 -19.38
N THR A 804 42.67 21.90 -19.28
CA THR A 804 43.50 21.78 -18.08
C THR A 804 44.34 23.05 -17.93
N GLY A 805 44.50 23.56 -16.70
CA GLY A 805 45.45 24.63 -16.39
C GLY A 805 45.63 24.78 -14.88
N SER A 806 46.83 24.49 -14.40
CA SER A 806 47.25 24.32 -13.01
C SER A 806 47.90 25.56 -12.38
N ARG A 807 48.02 25.52 -11.03
CA ARG A 807 48.89 26.30 -10.09
C ARG A 807 48.29 27.65 -9.64
N SER A 808 48.37 28.10 -8.38
CA SER A 808 49.22 27.78 -7.22
C SER A 808 48.65 28.46 -5.95
N ARG A 809 48.96 27.91 -4.76
CA ARG A 809 48.73 28.49 -3.40
C ARG A 809 49.45 29.85 -3.20
N PRO A 810 49.03 30.67 -2.22
CA PRO A 810 49.66 30.63 -0.88
C PRO A 810 48.70 30.85 0.33
N SER A 811 49.16 30.38 1.49
CA SER A 811 48.88 30.90 2.85
C SER A 811 50.26 31.25 3.48
N PRO A 812 50.46 31.86 4.67
CA PRO A 812 49.52 32.22 5.76
C PRO A 812 49.83 33.59 6.47
N THR A 813 49.27 33.78 7.69
CA THR A 813 49.53 34.80 8.76
C THR A 813 48.69 36.09 8.69
N ARG A 814 48.10 36.67 9.77
CA ARG A 814 48.40 36.70 11.23
C ARG A 814 47.16 37.24 12.00
N SER A 815 46.89 36.74 13.21
CA SER A 815 46.09 37.41 14.28
C SER A 815 46.99 38.43 15.04
N PRO A 816 46.62 39.10 16.17
CA PRO A 816 45.33 39.27 16.87
C PRO A 816 45.06 40.73 17.38
N THR A 817 43.88 41.01 17.96
CA THR A 817 43.77 41.77 19.23
C THR A 817 42.43 41.52 19.94
N ARG A 818 42.54 41.31 21.26
CA ARG A 818 41.50 41.13 22.28
C ARG A 818 40.90 42.48 22.71
N SER A 819 39.64 42.49 23.18
CA SER A 819 39.27 42.85 24.57
C SER A 819 37.75 42.94 24.79
N SER A 820 37.25 42.01 25.61
CA SER A 820 36.05 41.97 26.48
C SER A 820 35.85 43.22 27.40
N PRO A 821 34.79 43.35 28.26
CA PRO A 821 33.37 42.91 28.24
C PRO A 821 32.38 44.01 28.81
N PRO A 822 31.31 43.75 29.62
CA PRO A 822 29.94 44.29 29.44
C PRO A 822 29.52 45.25 30.61
N PRO A 823 28.25 45.66 30.88
CA PRO A 823 27.18 44.80 31.46
C PRO A 823 25.68 45.22 31.29
N GLY A 824 24.77 44.31 31.69
CA GLY A 824 23.50 44.57 32.44
C GLY A 824 22.33 45.30 31.74
N GLY A 825 21.04 45.11 32.08
CA GLY A 825 20.32 44.34 33.10
C GLY A 825 18.95 45.01 33.36
N CYS A 826 17.91 44.20 33.69
CA CYS A 826 16.61 44.57 34.32
C CYS A 826 15.67 45.56 33.56
N SER A 827 14.34 45.57 33.72
CA SER A 827 13.32 44.75 34.39
C SER A 827 11.94 45.41 34.10
N THR A 828 10.83 44.63 34.13
CA THR A 828 9.49 44.90 34.76
C THR A 828 8.82 46.29 34.56
N THR A 829 7.52 46.50 34.34
CA THR A 829 6.26 45.87 34.81
C THR A 829 5.06 46.74 34.39
N ARG A 830 3.89 46.10 34.17
CA ARG A 830 2.49 46.42 34.57
C ARG A 830 1.83 47.82 34.38
N GLY A 831 0.54 47.76 34.04
CA GLY A 831 -0.54 48.71 34.42
C GLY A 831 -1.49 49.00 33.24
N SER A 832 -2.62 48.31 33.05
CA SER A 832 -3.95 48.43 33.69
C SER A 832 -4.75 49.69 33.31
N ALA A 833 -6.09 49.47 33.19
CA ALA A 833 -7.20 50.43 33.09
C ALA A 833 -7.62 50.80 31.65
N THR A 834 -8.89 50.91 31.22
CA THR A 834 -10.23 50.74 31.83
C THR A 834 -11.28 50.91 30.69
N THR A 835 -12.45 50.26 30.82
CA THR A 835 -13.83 50.69 30.41
C THR A 835 -14.08 51.24 28.99
N SER A 836 -15.04 50.78 28.19
CA SER A 836 -16.49 50.88 28.45
C SER A 836 -17.34 50.10 27.40
N ARG A 837 -18.48 49.59 27.86
CA ARG A 837 -19.68 49.10 27.12
C ARG A 837 -20.55 50.32 26.67
N PRO A 838 -21.77 50.15 26.09
CA PRO A 838 -22.29 49.22 25.07
C PRO A 838 -23.19 49.93 24.02
N VAL A 839 -23.58 49.29 22.90
CA VAL A 839 -24.91 49.50 22.27
C VAL A 839 -25.39 48.20 21.62
N SER A 840 -26.56 47.76 22.06
CA SER A 840 -27.45 46.76 21.46
C SER A 840 -28.36 47.42 20.42
N VAL A 841 -28.60 46.79 19.26
CA VAL A 841 -29.93 46.78 18.62
C VAL A 841 -30.12 45.46 17.87
N SER A 842 -31.22 44.81 18.20
CA SER A 842 -31.87 43.64 17.64
C SER A 842 -32.37 43.82 16.20
N ARG A 843 -32.15 42.81 15.35
CA ARG A 843 -33.19 42.05 14.62
C ARG A 843 -32.63 40.75 14.10
#